data_AF-A0A9Q1K174-F1
#
_entry.id   AF-A0A9Q1K174-F1
#
_cell.length_a   1.000
_cell.length_b   1.000
_cell.length_c   1.000
_cell.angle_alpha   90.00
_cell.angle_beta   90.00
_cell.angle_gamma   90.00
#
_symmetry.space_group_name_H-M   'P 1'
#
loop_
_entity.id
_entity.type
_entity.pdbx_description
1 polymer ?
#
loop_
_entity_poly.entity_id
_entity_poly.type
_entity_poly.pdbx_seq_one_letter_code
_entity_poly.pdbx_strand_id
1 'polypeptide(L)'
;MANSKYEYVKSFEAQDKIMLPNLIVARIDGRNFRRFSEIHQFEKPNDRRALKLMKACAAALMEDYPDIVFSYGFSDEYSFIFKKDSKFYQRRESKILSLLVSFFTAVYTMKWKEFFQQQDLLCVPSFRAQVISCPTLEVLQTYLAWRQNNCNYLQLCCYMEHMYPYYFRDLIKFSVKDWQKKPRVGKQEIIVRTKVSSVLQFDTCFWKLVESGKNESEAHEILKVLFTVSKHAFIFALFAWIIRRLSYVGFCDHLLCSISVKRLARWGYYLIGTQKQERNELLFQQFGINYKNIHAMFRQGTCLFKAQVEDVIKYKENGDPVKRLRRKVMKERSENIASKNFWNQHPSLVKELGSFDEDIHKIRPEYVESFHFMDKLLPSTWIAVRVDGCHFHRFSDIHAFEKPNDEQALNLMNSCAAAVVEEFKDIMFAYGVSDEYSFVLKKESKLYERDARKFHLVGYADANSSISHFSGIVSAMVSFFSSMYIWKWNHFFPQKELRYSPSFDGRAVCYPSVEILRDYLSWRQVDCEYIHILPLPAPVDRNFLQSIGRKSLLPLIVFEVLWYLSCTELPDDTNCIVRLLLISSCSGHINNQYNTCFWMLVKCGKGKCEAQNYLKGTQTQEKNDLLMQNGVDYNALPDMFRRGSCVFWDEENNEPMEVGSKEGSRKRIVIDHCNIIDDTFWVVHPWILGDKYLPKGHC
;
A
#
# COMPACT_ATOMS: atom_id res chain seq x y z
N MET A 1 -22.81 22.23 19.26
CA MET A 1 -21.74 21.24 19.07
C MET A 1 -21.10 21.49 17.72
N ALA A 2 -19.87 22.00 17.64
CA ALA A 2 -19.21 22.33 16.37
C ALA A 2 -19.06 21.12 15.41
N ASN A 3 -18.93 19.90 15.97
CA ASN A 3 -18.83 18.68 15.16
C ASN A 3 -20.06 18.37 14.31
N SER A 4 -21.26 18.89 14.64
CA SER A 4 -22.45 18.65 13.81
C SER A 4 -22.35 19.32 12.43
N LYS A 5 -21.53 20.37 12.28
CA LYS A 5 -21.36 21.07 10.99
C LYS A 5 -20.68 20.18 9.96
N TYR A 6 -19.65 19.45 10.38
CA TYR A 6 -18.80 18.68 9.47
C TYR A 6 -19.08 17.18 9.48
N GLU A 7 -19.88 16.67 10.41
CA GLU A 7 -20.14 15.23 10.56
C GLU A 7 -20.66 14.56 9.27
N TYR A 8 -21.33 15.31 8.39
CA TYR A 8 -21.81 14.81 7.11
C TYR A 8 -20.69 14.22 6.23
N VAL A 9 -19.43 14.65 6.37
CA VAL A 9 -18.32 14.13 5.56
C VAL A 9 -18.06 12.64 5.81
N LYS A 10 -18.45 12.12 6.99
CA LYS A 10 -18.39 10.67 7.29
C LYS A 10 -19.28 9.84 6.35
N SER A 11 -20.34 10.42 5.80
CA SER A 11 -21.25 9.72 4.88
C SER A 11 -20.60 9.36 3.54
N PHE A 12 -19.45 9.95 3.21
CA PHE A 12 -18.66 9.61 2.03
C PHE A 12 -17.79 8.36 2.23
N GLU A 13 -17.66 7.84 3.46
CA GLU A 13 -16.97 6.57 3.71
C GLU A 13 -17.74 5.42 3.06
N ALA A 14 -17.07 4.68 2.16
CA ALA A 14 -17.66 3.53 1.51
C ALA A 14 -17.81 2.34 2.46
N GLN A 15 -18.91 1.59 2.33
CA GLN A 15 -19.03 0.28 2.97
C GLN A 15 -18.26 -0.76 2.15
N ASP A 16 -17.29 -1.41 2.78
CA ASP A 16 -16.35 -2.34 2.15
C ASP A 16 -16.39 -3.73 2.80
N LYS A 17 -17.58 -4.12 3.27
CA LYS A 17 -17.76 -5.37 3.99
C LYS A 17 -17.77 -6.56 3.03
N ILE A 18 -16.86 -7.50 3.25
CA ILE A 18 -16.80 -8.76 2.51
C ILE A 18 -17.98 -9.64 2.91
N MET A 19 -18.87 -9.88 1.96
CA MET A 19 -20.11 -10.64 2.18
C MET A 19 -19.82 -12.10 2.56
N LEU A 20 -20.69 -12.66 3.41
CA LEU A 20 -20.78 -14.11 3.59
C LEU A 20 -21.52 -14.72 2.39
N PRO A 21 -21.20 -15.95 1.94
CA PRO A 21 -20.29 -16.93 2.56
C PRO A 21 -18.83 -16.88 2.06
N ASN A 22 -18.39 -15.80 1.42
CA ASN A 22 -17.08 -15.74 0.78
C ASN A 22 -15.92 -15.96 1.79
N LEU A 23 -14.95 -16.78 1.40
CA LEU A 23 -13.68 -16.90 2.11
C LEU A 23 -12.82 -15.67 1.83
N ILE A 24 -12.05 -15.24 2.83
CA ILE A 24 -11.16 -14.08 2.74
C ILE A 24 -9.75 -14.58 2.49
N VAL A 25 -9.15 -14.16 1.38
CA VAL A 25 -7.73 -14.36 1.08
C VAL A 25 -7.06 -13.00 0.95
N ALA A 26 -6.13 -12.67 1.84
CA ALA A 26 -5.33 -11.44 1.74
C ALA A 26 -3.98 -11.75 1.10
N ARG A 27 -3.67 -11.14 -0.04
CA ARG A 27 -2.35 -11.22 -0.69
C ARG A 27 -1.55 -9.96 -0.35
N ILE A 28 -0.29 -10.14 0.03
CA ILE A 28 0.73 -9.10 0.22
C ILE A 28 1.81 -9.32 -0.84
N ASP A 29 2.31 -8.24 -1.43
CA ASP A 29 3.24 -8.23 -2.57
C ASP A 29 4.25 -7.07 -2.47
N GLY A 30 5.52 -7.30 -2.77
CA GLY A 30 6.57 -6.28 -2.68
C GLY A 30 6.40 -5.11 -3.67
N ARG A 31 6.35 -3.87 -3.18
CA ARG A 31 6.34 -2.67 -4.04
C ARG A 31 7.77 -2.36 -4.50
N ASN A 32 8.00 -2.34 -5.80
CA ASN A 32 9.31 -2.06 -6.41
C ASN A 32 10.43 -2.96 -5.85
N PHE A 33 10.09 -4.22 -5.51
CA PHE A 33 11.01 -5.11 -4.82
C PHE A 33 12.23 -5.51 -5.65
N ARG A 34 12.12 -5.40 -6.98
CA ARG A 34 13.28 -5.49 -7.89
C ARG A 34 14.36 -4.48 -7.52
N ARG A 35 14.01 -3.19 -7.47
CA ARG A 35 14.92 -2.10 -7.08
C ARG A 35 15.41 -2.31 -5.64
N PHE A 36 14.52 -2.70 -4.73
CA PHE A 36 14.90 -3.02 -3.34
C PHE A 36 15.98 -4.11 -3.28
N SER A 37 15.80 -5.19 -4.05
CA SER A 37 16.75 -6.31 -4.11
C SER A 37 18.08 -5.94 -4.76
N GLU A 38 18.08 -4.99 -5.71
CA GLU A 38 19.29 -4.49 -6.37
C GLU A 38 20.09 -3.58 -5.43
N ILE A 39 19.43 -2.63 -4.76
CA ILE A 39 20.04 -1.75 -3.75
C ILE A 39 20.67 -2.58 -2.63
N HIS A 40 19.97 -3.63 -2.18
CA HIS A 40 20.43 -4.51 -1.12
C HIS A 40 21.21 -5.74 -1.63
N GLN A 41 21.60 -5.79 -2.91
CA GLN A 41 22.50 -6.82 -3.45
C GLN A 41 22.08 -8.26 -3.11
N PHE A 42 20.80 -8.57 -3.24
CA PHE A 42 20.28 -9.91 -2.97
C PHE A 42 20.94 -10.96 -3.88
N GLU A 43 21.24 -12.12 -3.31
CA GLU A 43 21.73 -13.27 -4.08
C GLU A 43 20.73 -13.65 -5.18
N LYS A 44 21.25 -13.97 -6.36
CA LYS A 44 20.46 -14.36 -7.52
C LYS A 44 20.75 -15.82 -7.90
N PRO A 45 19.75 -16.59 -8.36
CA PRO A 45 18.37 -16.15 -8.62
C PRO A 45 17.52 -16.00 -7.35
N ASN A 46 17.94 -16.57 -6.23
CA ASN A 46 17.19 -16.51 -4.96
C ASN A 46 18.10 -16.16 -3.79
N ASP A 47 17.65 -15.23 -2.95
CA ASP A 47 18.31 -14.94 -1.67
C ASP A 47 17.61 -15.67 -0.52
N ARG A 48 18.32 -16.64 0.07
CA ARG A 48 17.76 -17.46 1.15
C ARG A 48 17.46 -16.64 2.40
N ARG A 49 18.20 -15.56 2.67
CA ARG A 49 18.00 -14.69 3.83
C ARG A 49 16.69 -13.91 3.66
N ALA A 50 16.48 -13.33 2.48
CA ALA A 50 15.26 -12.61 2.14
C ALA A 50 14.00 -13.49 2.27
N LEU A 51 14.05 -14.71 1.73
CA LEU A 51 12.92 -15.65 1.79
C LEU A 51 12.64 -16.13 3.23
N LYS A 52 13.69 -16.35 4.03
CA LYS A 52 13.55 -16.67 5.45
C LYS A 52 12.94 -15.51 6.24
N LEU A 53 13.32 -14.26 5.93
CA LEU A 53 12.74 -13.06 6.54
C LEU A 53 11.25 -12.94 6.18
N MET A 54 10.86 -13.08 4.91
CA MET A 54 9.45 -13.09 4.48
C MET A 54 8.65 -14.17 5.22
N LYS A 55 9.21 -15.38 5.38
CA LYS A 55 8.60 -16.46 6.16
C LYS A 55 8.43 -16.10 7.64
N ALA A 56 9.44 -15.51 8.25
CA ALA A 56 9.38 -15.09 9.65
C ALA A 56 8.30 -14.01 9.88
N CYS A 57 8.10 -13.12 8.90
CA CYS A 57 7.01 -12.13 8.92
C CYS A 57 5.64 -12.82 8.83
N ALA A 58 5.49 -13.77 7.91
CA ALA A 58 4.23 -14.53 7.76
C ALA A 58 3.89 -15.34 9.02
N ALA A 59 4.89 -15.98 9.64
CA ALA A 59 4.71 -16.72 10.89
C ALA A 59 4.25 -15.81 12.03
N ALA A 60 4.91 -14.66 12.22
CA ALA A 60 4.52 -13.66 13.23
C ALA A 60 3.10 -13.14 13.01
N LEU A 61 2.73 -12.87 11.75
CA LEU A 61 1.38 -12.40 11.39
C LEU A 61 0.33 -13.46 11.70
N MET A 62 0.59 -14.73 11.39
CA MET A 62 -0.33 -15.81 11.77
C MET A 62 -0.41 -16.03 13.28
N GLU A 63 0.64 -15.74 14.04
CA GLU A 63 0.62 -15.79 15.51
C GLU A 63 -0.25 -14.68 16.10
N ASP A 64 -0.09 -13.45 15.61
CA ASP A 64 -0.82 -12.26 16.09
C ASP A 64 -2.31 -12.26 15.65
N TYR A 65 -2.61 -12.87 14.51
CA TYR A 65 -3.97 -12.96 13.96
C TYR A 65 -4.46 -14.42 13.86
N PRO A 66 -5.10 -14.96 14.92
CA PRO A 66 -5.47 -16.37 15.00
C PRO A 66 -6.45 -16.88 13.95
N ASP A 67 -7.25 -15.98 13.38
CA ASP A 67 -8.23 -16.28 12.34
C ASP A 67 -7.58 -16.67 11.00
N ILE A 68 -6.30 -16.38 10.82
CA ILE A 68 -5.50 -16.86 9.68
C ILE A 68 -5.02 -18.28 9.98
N VAL A 69 -5.46 -19.22 9.14
CA VAL A 69 -5.26 -20.66 9.35
C VAL A 69 -4.23 -21.26 8.41
N PHE A 70 -4.01 -20.62 7.26
CA PHE A 70 -3.04 -21.04 6.26
C PHE A 70 -2.40 -19.82 5.61
N SER A 71 -1.10 -19.89 5.31
CA SER A 71 -0.44 -18.93 4.43
C SER A 71 0.46 -19.63 3.42
N TYR A 72 0.64 -19.02 2.26
CA TYR A 72 1.57 -19.48 1.24
C TYR A 72 2.33 -18.30 0.64
N GLY A 73 3.63 -18.43 0.46
CA GLY A 73 4.43 -17.37 -0.15
C GLY A 73 5.62 -17.88 -0.94
N PHE A 74 6.04 -17.08 -1.91
CA PHE A 74 7.23 -17.27 -2.73
C PHE A 74 7.69 -15.90 -3.25
N SER A 75 8.95 -15.78 -3.66
CA SER A 75 9.52 -14.48 -4.06
C SER A 75 9.29 -13.42 -2.96
N ASP A 76 8.62 -12.34 -3.32
CA ASP A 76 8.26 -11.17 -2.54
C ASP A 76 6.73 -11.11 -2.26
N GLU A 77 6.00 -12.21 -2.46
CA GLU A 77 4.56 -12.31 -2.18
C GLU A 77 4.20 -13.34 -1.09
N TYR A 78 3.14 -13.06 -0.35
CA TYR A 78 2.49 -13.97 0.60
C TYR A 78 0.97 -13.84 0.55
N SER A 79 0.27 -14.97 0.57
CA SER A 79 -1.18 -15.09 0.66
C SER A 79 -1.57 -15.64 2.02
N PHE A 80 -2.58 -15.05 2.66
CA PHE A 80 -3.11 -15.43 3.97
C PHE A 80 -4.59 -15.78 3.85
N ILE A 81 -4.96 -16.98 4.30
CA ILE A 81 -6.33 -17.49 4.22
C ILE A 81 -6.95 -17.48 5.61
N PHE A 82 -8.08 -16.79 5.72
CA PHE A 82 -8.90 -16.74 6.93
C PHE A 82 -9.85 -17.93 7.02
N LYS A 83 -10.13 -18.39 8.24
CA LYS A 83 -11.19 -19.39 8.50
C LYS A 83 -12.55 -18.96 7.93
N LYS A 84 -13.38 -19.95 7.58
CA LYS A 84 -14.64 -19.72 6.83
C LYS A 84 -15.64 -18.81 7.55
N ASP A 85 -15.72 -18.93 8.86
CA ASP A 85 -16.65 -18.20 9.72
C ASP A 85 -16.06 -16.89 10.31
N SER A 86 -14.89 -16.45 9.82
CA SER A 86 -14.21 -15.29 10.39
C SER A 86 -15.09 -14.04 10.38
N LYS A 87 -15.16 -13.39 11.54
CA LYS A 87 -15.76 -12.07 11.74
C LYS A 87 -14.70 -11.00 11.99
N PHE A 88 -13.44 -11.29 11.63
CA PHE A 88 -12.29 -10.42 11.87
C PHE A 88 -12.57 -9.00 11.36
N TYR A 89 -12.50 -8.01 12.26
CA TYR A 89 -12.87 -6.60 12.02
C TYR A 89 -14.19 -6.39 11.27
N GLN A 90 -15.22 -7.17 11.60
CA GLN A 90 -16.54 -7.14 10.94
C GLN A 90 -16.46 -7.39 9.42
N ARG A 91 -15.36 -7.99 8.95
CA ARG A 91 -15.07 -8.30 7.55
C ARG A 91 -14.92 -7.06 6.66
N ARG A 92 -14.50 -5.92 7.23
CA ARG A 92 -14.18 -4.70 6.45
C ARG A 92 -12.86 -4.87 5.71
N GLU A 93 -12.90 -4.82 4.39
CA GLU A 93 -11.75 -5.06 3.52
C GLU A 93 -10.58 -4.12 3.83
N SER A 94 -10.83 -2.80 3.86
CA SER A 94 -9.82 -1.78 4.15
C SER A 94 -9.08 -2.05 5.43
N LYS A 95 -9.80 -2.41 6.50
CA LYS A 95 -9.21 -2.67 7.81
C LYS A 95 -8.41 -3.96 7.85
N ILE A 96 -8.90 -5.03 7.22
CA ILE A 96 -8.15 -6.29 7.12
C ILE A 96 -6.86 -6.04 6.34
N LEU A 97 -6.99 -5.44 5.16
CA LEU A 97 -5.89 -5.21 4.23
C LEU A 97 -4.78 -4.35 4.83
N SER A 98 -5.13 -3.17 5.36
CA SER A 98 -4.18 -2.21 5.91
C SER A 98 -3.45 -2.73 7.14
N LEU A 99 -4.16 -3.41 8.06
CA LEU A 99 -3.54 -3.96 9.25
C LEU A 99 -2.56 -5.09 8.94
N LEU A 100 -2.93 -6.00 8.02
CA LEU A 100 -2.03 -7.09 7.65
C LEU A 100 -0.76 -6.58 6.97
N VAL A 101 -0.89 -5.64 6.02
CA VAL A 101 0.29 -5.09 5.32
C VAL A 101 1.14 -4.22 6.23
N SER A 102 0.53 -3.43 7.13
CA SER A 102 1.23 -2.64 8.13
C SER A 102 2.07 -3.55 9.04
N PHE A 103 1.43 -4.56 9.65
CA PHE A 103 2.10 -5.51 10.54
C PHE A 103 3.21 -6.27 9.81
N PHE A 104 2.94 -6.79 8.61
CA PHE A 104 3.93 -7.54 7.84
C PHE A 104 5.17 -6.70 7.52
N THR A 105 4.95 -5.46 7.07
CA THR A 105 6.03 -4.51 6.74
C THR A 105 6.81 -4.10 8.00
N ALA A 106 6.10 -3.93 9.11
CA ALA A 106 6.68 -3.56 10.38
C ALA A 106 7.64 -4.65 10.89
N VAL A 107 7.17 -5.90 10.91
CA VAL A 107 7.99 -7.06 11.31
C VAL A 107 9.16 -7.27 10.35
N TYR A 108 8.97 -7.07 9.04
CA TYR A 108 10.07 -7.16 8.07
C TYR A 108 11.20 -6.17 8.40
N THR A 109 10.83 -4.94 8.74
CA THR A 109 11.77 -3.87 9.07
C THR A 109 12.48 -4.16 10.39
N MET A 110 11.75 -4.57 11.44
CA MET A 110 12.32 -4.89 12.74
C MET A 110 13.27 -6.09 12.69
N LYS A 111 12.89 -7.15 11.97
CA LYS A 111 13.67 -8.39 11.91
C LYS A 111 14.81 -8.34 10.89
N TRP A 112 14.98 -7.25 10.13
CA TRP A 112 16.03 -7.16 9.10
C TRP A 112 17.40 -7.58 9.61
N LYS A 113 17.83 -7.05 10.77
CA LYS A 113 19.13 -7.33 11.37
C LYS A 113 19.33 -8.77 11.85
N GLU A 114 18.25 -9.50 12.14
CA GLU A 114 18.32 -10.93 12.47
C GLU A 114 18.76 -11.78 11.26
N PHE A 115 18.39 -11.38 10.04
CA PHE A 115 18.65 -12.13 8.80
C PHE A 115 19.78 -11.53 7.97
N PHE A 116 20.01 -10.22 8.07
CA PHE A 116 21.01 -9.43 7.35
C PHE A 116 22.00 -8.78 8.33
N GLN A 117 22.74 -9.60 9.09
CA GLN A 117 23.59 -9.15 10.20
C GLN A 117 24.63 -8.09 9.80
N GLN A 118 25.25 -8.24 8.63
CA GLN A 118 26.33 -7.36 8.13
C GLN A 118 25.85 -6.28 7.16
N GLN A 119 24.54 -6.14 6.97
CA GLN A 119 23.99 -5.23 5.97
C GLN A 119 22.93 -4.31 6.58
N ASP A 120 23.13 -3.01 6.41
CA ASP A 120 22.15 -2.01 6.81
C ASP A 120 20.97 -1.96 5.85
N LEU A 121 19.82 -1.56 6.38
CA LEU A 121 18.64 -1.28 5.59
C LEU A 121 18.81 0.11 4.96
N LEU A 122 19.17 0.14 3.68
CA LEU A 122 19.52 1.36 2.93
C LEU A 122 18.29 2.14 2.47
N CYS A 123 17.20 1.43 2.19
CA CYS A 123 15.89 2.02 1.97
C CYS A 123 14.84 1.13 2.62
N VAL A 124 13.71 1.71 3.04
CA VAL A 124 12.67 0.91 3.68
C VAL A 124 11.91 0.03 2.69
N PRO A 125 11.47 -1.16 3.12
CA PRO A 125 10.57 -1.97 2.31
C PRO A 125 9.19 -1.28 2.24
N SER A 126 8.50 -1.52 1.13
CA SER A 126 7.10 -1.18 0.95
C SER A 126 6.41 -2.35 0.27
N PHE A 127 5.19 -2.62 0.69
CA PHE A 127 4.37 -3.72 0.20
C PHE A 127 3.00 -3.18 -0.19
N ARG A 128 2.39 -3.85 -1.16
CA ARG A 128 1.00 -3.70 -1.53
C ARG A 128 0.23 -4.90 -1.01
N ALA A 129 -1.06 -4.72 -0.82
CA ALA A 129 -1.95 -5.80 -0.46
C ALA A 129 -3.25 -5.73 -1.27
N GLN A 130 -3.95 -6.87 -1.33
CA GLN A 130 -5.25 -7.02 -1.97
C GLN A 130 -6.04 -8.09 -1.22
N VAL A 131 -7.34 -7.86 -1.02
CA VAL A 131 -8.24 -8.93 -0.54
C VAL A 131 -8.95 -9.56 -1.74
N ILE A 132 -9.00 -10.89 -1.70
CA ILE A 132 -9.61 -11.73 -2.72
C ILE A 132 -10.71 -12.50 -2.03
N SER A 133 -11.93 -12.37 -2.55
CA SER A 133 -13.10 -13.10 -2.09
C SER A 133 -13.21 -14.41 -2.85
N CYS A 134 -13.18 -15.54 -2.14
CA CYS A 134 -13.38 -16.86 -2.75
C CYS A 134 -14.75 -17.44 -2.32
N PRO A 135 -15.76 -17.47 -3.21
CA PRO A 135 -17.11 -17.92 -2.85
C PRO A 135 -17.19 -19.40 -2.46
N THR A 136 -16.32 -20.23 -3.00
CA THR A 136 -16.28 -21.69 -2.77
C THR A 136 -14.87 -22.18 -2.49
N LEU A 137 -14.75 -23.41 -1.97
CA LEU A 137 -13.46 -24.06 -1.78
C LEU A 137 -12.76 -24.40 -3.11
N GLU A 138 -13.53 -24.67 -4.17
CA GLU A 138 -12.98 -24.87 -5.52
C GLU A 138 -12.27 -23.60 -6.02
N VAL A 139 -12.86 -22.42 -5.78
CA VAL A 139 -12.24 -21.13 -6.13
C VAL A 139 -10.97 -20.91 -5.30
N LEU A 140 -10.99 -21.25 -4.00
CA LEU A 140 -9.80 -21.18 -3.15
C LEU A 140 -8.68 -22.12 -3.64
N GLN A 141 -9.03 -23.37 -3.97
CA GLN A 141 -8.09 -24.35 -4.49
C GLN A 141 -7.49 -23.89 -5.83
N THR A 142 -8.31 -23.29 -6.70
CA THR A 142 -7.87 -22.70 -7.97
C THR A 142 -6.89 -21.56 -7.74
N TYR A 143 -7.17 -20.68 -6.78
CA TYR A 143 -6.26 -19.62 -6.38
C TYR A 143 -4.91 -20.18 -5.90
N LEU A 144 -4.91 -21.19 -5.03
CA LEU A 144 -3.70 -21.83 -4.53
C LEU A 144 -2.89 -22.48 -5.65
N ALA A 145 -3.56 -23.18 -6.57
CA ALA A 145 -2.94 -23.78 -7.75
C ALA A 145 -2.29 -22.71 -8.64
N TRP A 146 -2.98 -21.59 -8.84
CA TRP A 146 -2.46 -20.45 -9.60
C TRP A 146 -1.19 -19.86 -8.98
N ARG A 147 -1.18 -19.64 -7.67
CA ARG A 147 0.02 -19.14 -6.98
C ARG A 147 1.18 -20.11 -7.03
N GLN A 148 0.93 -21.40 -6.86
CA GLN A 148 2.00 -22.40 -6.95
C GLN A 148 2.51 -22.60 -8.39
N ASN A 149 1.65 -22.50 -9.41
CA ASN A 149 2.08 -22.54 -10.80
C ASN A 149 2.94 -21.33 -11.18
N ASN A 150 2.58 -20.14 -10.70
CA ASN A 150 3.38 -18.93 -10.91
C ASN A 150 4.74 -19.00 -10.22
N CYS A 151 4.83 -19.57 -9.01
CA CYS A 151 6.11 -19.85 -8.34
C CYS A 151 7.03 -20.71 -9.22
N ASN A 152 6.51 -21.83 -9.72
CA ASN A 152 7.26 -22.71 -10.62
C ASN A 152 7.69 -21.99 -11.90
N TYR A 153 6.79 -21.21 -12.50
CA TYR A 153 7.05 -20.45 -13.72
C TYR A 153 8.18 -19.44 -13.52
N LEU A 154 8.04 -18.56 -12.51
CA LEU A 154 8.99 -17.49 -12.21
C LEU A 154 10.34 -18.07 -11.84
N GLN A 155 10.38 -19.13 -11.02
CA GLN A 155 11.63 -19.74 -10.62
C GLN A 155 12.44 -20.27 -11.82
N LEU A 156 11.77 -20.98 -12.74
CA LEU A 156 12.41 -21.47 -13.97
C LEU A 156 12.95 -20.31 -14.81
N CYS A 157 12.16 -19.25 -14.99
CA CYS A 157 12.60 -18.05 -15.73
C CYS A 157 13.83 -17.41 -15.08
N CYS A 158 13.84 -17.21 -13.75
CA CYS A 158 14.97 -16.60 -13.05
C CYS A 158 16.26 -17.41 -13.17
N TYR A 159 16.21 -18.75 -13.11
CA TYR A 159 17.38 -19.59 -13.32
C TYR A 159 17.92 -19.46 -14.75
N MET A 160 17.04 -19.37 -15.74
CA MET A 160 17.44 -19.23 -17.15
C MET A 160 18.03 -17.84 -17.43
N GLU A 161 17.48 -16.78 -16.83
CA GLU A 161 17.98 -15.41 -16.96
C GLU A 161 19.34 -15.22 -16.26
N HIS A 162 19.55 -15.78 -15.07
CA HIS A 162 20.80 -15.61 -14.31
C HIS A 162 21.99 -16.35 -14.93
N MET A 163 21.77 -17.49 -15.59
CA MET A 163 22.86 -18.28 -16.19
C MET A 163 23.34 -17.71 -17.54
N TYR A 164 22.57 -16.80 -18.14
CA TYR A 164 22.84 -16.24 -19.47
C TYR A 164 24.08 -15.31 -19.54
N PRO A 165 24.35 -14.42 -18.55
CA PRO A 165 25.55 -13.55 -18.57
C PRO A 165 26.87 -14.31 -18.43
N TYR A 166 26.88 -15.46 -17.76
CA TYR A 166 28.10 -16.26 -17.53
C TYR A 166 28.62 -16.90 -18.82
N TYR A 167 27.72 -17.45 -19.64
CA TYR A 167 28.08 -17.99 -20.96
C TYR A 167 28.59 -16.90 -21.91
N PHE A 168 28.04 -15.68 -21.83
CA PHE A 168 28.50 -14.57 -22.65
C PHE A 168 29.91 -14.10 -22.24
N ARG A 169 30.25 -14.13 -20.95
CA ARG A 169 31.61 -13.84 -20.47
C ARG A 169 32.63 -14.87 -20.92
N ASP A 170 32.28 -16.15 -20.95
CA ASP A 170 33.21 -17.20 -21.40
C ASP A 170 33.37 -17.21 -22.93
N LEU A 171 32.33 -16.90 -23.70
CA LEU A 171 32.41 -16.65 -25.14
C LEU A 171 33.25 -15.41 -25.49
N ILE A 172 33.14 -14.33 -24.69
CA ILE A 172 33.99 -13.14 -24.84
C ILE A 172 35.44 -13.47 -24.46
N LYS A 173 35.71 -14.22 -23.38
CA LYS A 173 37.07 -14.64 -23.02
C LYS A 173 37.73 -15.51 -24.10
N PHE A 174 36.95 -16.38 -24.75
CA PHE A 174 37.43 -17.17 -25.89
C PHE A 174 37.75 -16.26 -27.09
N SER A 175 36.89 -15.28 -27.37
CA SER A 175 37.07 -14.34 -28.49
C SER A 175 38.18 -13.29 -28.26
N VAL A 176 38.41 -12.84 -27.02
CA VAL A 176 39.45 -11.84 -26.68
C VAL A 176 40.87 -12.43 -26.80
N LYS A 177 41.06 -13.74 -26.56
CA LYS A 177 42.34 -14.42 -26.83
C LYS A 177 42.71 -14.43 -28.31
N ASP A 178 41.72 -14.47 -29.20
CA ASP A 178 41.91 -14.38 -30.66
C ASP A 178 42.02 -12.92 -31.14
N TRP A 179 41.42 -11.97 -30.40
CA TRP A 179 41.43 -10.54 -30.72
C TRP A 179 42.80 -9.86 -30.50
N GLN A 180 43.67 -10.43 -29.67
CA GLN A 180 45.03 -9.92 -29.44
C GLN A 180 45.99 -10.11 -30.63
N LYS A 181 45.54 -10.73 -31.75
CA LYS A 181 46.40 -11.05 -32.90
C LYS A 181 46.25 -10.19 -34.17
N LYS A 182 45.44 -9.12 -34.22
CA LYS A 182 45.39 -8.25 -35.43
C LYS A 182 45.18 -6.75 -35.16
N PRO A 183 45.63 -5.85 -36.07
CA PRO A 183 45.72 -4.42 -35.83
C PRO A 183 44.42 -3.65 -36.16
N ARG A 184 44.28 -2.50 -35.51
CA ARG A 184 43.16 -1.54 -35.56
C ARG A 184 42.93 -0.95 -36.95
N VAL A 185 41.68 -0.95 -37.44
CA VAL A 185 41.17 0.05 -38.42
C VAL A 185 39.65 0.27 -38.24
N GLY A 186 39.25 1.56 -38.22
CA GLY A 186 38.04 2.07 -38.90
C GLY A 186 36.68 1.97 -38.20
N LYS A 187 36.18 3.11 -37.70
CA LYS A 187 34.78 3.34 -37.30
C LYS A 187 33.85 3.30 -38.53
N GLN A 188 32.74 2.57 -38.45
CA GLN A 188 31.50 2.89 -39.18
C GLN A 188 30.28 2.28 -38.49
N GLU A 189 29.22 3.09 -38.38
CA GLU A 189 28.01 2.88 -37.59
C GLU A 189 27.05 1.86 -38.20
N ILE A 190 26.42 1.04 -37.35
CA ILE A 190 25.43 0.04 -37.73
C ILE A 190 24.05 0.49 -37.24
N ILE A 191 23.11 0.74 -38.17
CA ILE A 191 21.68 0.98 -37.88
C ILE A 191 20.95 -0.38 -37.89
N VAL A 192 20.40 -0.81 -36.75
CA VAL A 192 19.59 -2.04 -36.61
C VAL A 192 18.10 -1.68 -36.48
N ARG A 193 17.29 -2.12 -37.44
CA ARG A 193 15.81 -2.13 -37.34
C ARG A 193 15.34 -3.27 -36.43
N THR A 194 14.52 -2.94 -35.42
CA THR A 194 13.68 -3.91 -34.70
C THR A 194 12.26 -3.35 -34.53
N LYS A 195 11.25 -4.19 -34.80
CA LYS A 195 9.86 -3.96 -34.37
C LYS A 195 9.84 -4.15 -32.85
N VAL A 196 9.54 -3.09 -32.11
CA VAL A 196 9.42 -3.07 -30.65
C VAL A 196 8.10 -2.38 -30.30
N SER A 197 7.49 -2.77 -29.19
CA SER A 197 6.32 -2.12 -28.59
C SER A 197 6.52 -0.59 -28.48
N SER A 198 5.52 0.17 -28.89
CA SER A 198 5.61 1.62 -29.18
C SER A 198 5.94 2.52 -27.99
N VAL A 199 5.74 2.06 -26.75
CA VAL A 199 5.98 2.89 -25.55
C VAL A 199 7.44 2.84 -25.11
N LEU A 200 8.10 1.67 -25.18
CA LEU A 200 9.53 1.55 -24.87
C LEU A 200 10.42 2.12 -25.99
N GLN A 201 9.90 2.17 -27.22
CA GLN A 201 10.59 2.76 -28.36
C GLN A 201 10.77 4.27 -28.23
N PHE A 202 9.78 4.99 -27.69
CA PHE A 202 9.87 6.44 -27.64
C PHE A 202 10.98 6.88 -26.69
N ASP A 203 10.99 6.39 -25.45
CA ASP A 203 12.00 6.78 -24.45
C ASP A 203 13.40 6.30 -24.85
N THR A 204 13.54 5.07 -25.36
CA THR A 204 14.85 4.54 -25.75
C THR A 204 15.40 5.26 -26.99
N CYS A 205 14.56 5.64 -27.96
CA CYS A 205 14.99 6.41 -29.13
C CYS A 205 15.21 7.89 -28.81
N PHE A 206 14.41 8.45 -27.90
CA PHE A 206 14.55 9.82 -27.43
C PHE A 206 15.90 10.02 -26.75
N TRP A 207 16.24 9.16 -25.78
CA TRP A 207 17.52 9.26 -25.08
C TRP A 207 18.71 8.96 -25.98
N LYS A 208 18.57 8.08 -26.99
CA LYS A 208 19.62 7.87 -28.00
C LYS A 208 19.81 9.05 -28.96
N LEU A 209 18.75 9.77 -29.31
CA LEU A 209 18.85 10.99 -30.12
C LEU A 209 19.54 12.09 -29.32
N VAL A 210 19.21 12.21 -28.04
CA VAL A 210 19.87 13.15 -27.11
C VAL A 210 21.35 12.78 -26.94
N GLU A 211 21.68 11.50 -26.76
CA GLU A 211 23.06 11.00 -26.72
C GLU A 211 23.84 11.21 -28.02
N SER A 212 23.15 11.32 -29.17
CA SER A 212 23.77 11.66 -30.46
C SER A 212 24.03 13.16 -30.67
N GLY A 213 23.77 13.98 -29.65
CA GLY A 213 24.05 15.42 -29.65
C GLY A 213 22.89 16.30 -30.12
N LYS A 214 21.68 15.72 -30.26
CA LYS A 214 20.46 16.49 -30.54
C LYS A 214 19.85 17.06 -29.25
N ASN A 215 19.30 18.26 -29.31
CA ASN A 215 18.56 18.80 -28.17
C ASN A 215 17.17 18.13 -28.06
N GLU A 216 16.59 18.17 -26.86
CA GLU A 216 15.35 17.47 -26.52
C GLU A 216 14.15 17.89 -27.38
N SER A 217 14.12 19.15 -27.84
CA SER A 217 13.04 19.66 -28.69
C SER A 217 13.13 19.13 -30.12
N GLU A 218 14.35 19.03 -30.68
CA GLU A 218 14.59 18.40 -31.99
C GLU A 218 14.31 16.89 -31.95
N ALA A 219 14.71 16.20 -30.88
CA ALA A 219 14.43 14.78 -30.71
C ALA A 219 12.91 14.51 -30.63
N HIS A 220 12.13 15.39 -29.99
CA HIS A 220 10.68 15.28 -29.93
C HIS A 220 9.98 15.52 -31.28
N GLU A 221 10.39 16.52 -32.07
CA GLU A 221 9.81 16.79 -33.40
C GLU A 221 10.14 15.67 -34.40
N ILE A 222 11.37 15.16 -34.39
CA ILE A 222 11.78 14.02 -35.23
C ILE A 222 10.95 12.77 -34.91
N LEU A 223 10.71 12.49 -33.62
CA LEU A 223 9.90 11.34 -33.21
C LEU A 223 8.40 11.54 -33.47
N LYS A 224 7.88 12.77 -33.40
CA LYS A 224 6.48 13.09 -33.78
C LYS A 224 6.19 12.75 -35.24
N VAL A 225 7.08 13.11 -36.17
CA VAL A 225 6.93 12.84 -37.60
C VAL A 225 7.02 11.33 -37.90
N LEU A 226 7.92 10.62 -37.20
CA LEU A 226 8.10 9.17 -37.36
C LEU A 226 6.90 8.33 -36.89
N PHE A 227 6.13 8.83 -35.93
CA PHE A 227 4.98 8.12 -35.36
C PHE A 227 3.60 8.55 -35.91
N THR A 228 3.53 9.58 -36.77
CA THR A 228 2.26 10.03 -37.37
C THR A 228 1.88 9.32 -38.68
N VAL A 229 2.80 8.62 -39.36
CA VAL A 229 2.52 7.96 -40.65
C VAL A 229 2.49 6.44 -40.51
N SER A 230 1.33 5.91 -40.12
CA SER A 230 1.04 4.47 -40.25
C SER A 230 0.41 4.18 -41.60
N LYS A 231 1.08 3.36 -42.44
CA LYS A 231 0.51 2.21 -43.17
C LYS A 231 1.51 1.58 -44.17
N HIS A 232 2.23 0.58 -43.68
CA HIS A 232 2.52 -0.77 -44.23
C HIS A 232 2.74 -1.09 -45.74
N ALA A 233 2.56 -0.21 -46.72
CA ALA A 233 2.67 -0.58 -48.14
C ALA A 233 4.00 -0.21 -48.82
N PHE A 234 4.68 0.87 -48.38
CA PHE A 234 5.89 1.35 -49.08
C PHE A 234 7.16 0.55 -48.74
N ILE A 235 7.23 -0.03 -47.53
CA ILE A 235 8.41 -0.72 -47.03
C ILE A 235 8.64 -2.06 -47.75
N PHE A 236 7.57 -2.75 -48.18
CA PHE A 236 7.70 -4.03 -48.90
C PHE A 236 8.21 -3.86 -50.33
N ALA A 237 7.80 -2.81 -51.04
CA ALA A 237 8.26 -2.53 -52.39
C ALA A 237 9.76 -2.16 -52.44
N LEU A 238 10.23 -1.39 -51.44
CA LEU A 238 11.64 -1.02 -51.34
C LEU A 238 12.54 -2.21 -50.91
N PHE A 239 12.02 -3.10 -50.06
CA PHE A 239 12.76 -4.29 -49.61
C PHE A 239 12.98 -5.31 -50.74
N ALA A 240 11.96 -5.52 -51.60
CA ALA A 240 12.07 -6.42 -52.75
C ALA A 240 13.07 -5.90 -53.80
N TRP A 241 13.17 -4.58 -53.97
CA TRP A 241 14.13 -3.94 -54.88
C TRP A 241 15.58 -4.05 -54.37
N ILE A 242 15.80 -3.89 -53.07
CA ILE A 242 17.14 -3.95 -52.45
C ILE A 242 17.69 -5.38 -52.37
N ILE A 243 16.84 -6.38 -52.06
CA ILE A 243 17.24 -7.80 -52.02
C ILE A 243 17.70 -8.28 -53.39
N ARG A 244 17.08 -7.79 -54.48
CA ARG A 244 17.46 -8.16 -55.85
C ARG A 244 18.80 -7.56 -56.29
N ARG A 245 19.33 -6.58 -55.56
CA ARG A 245 20.57 -5.84 -55.89
C ARG A 245 21.80 -6.26 -55.06
N LEU A 246 21.61 -7.02 -53.98
CA LEU A 246 22.68 -7.40 -53.04
C LEU A 246 23.14 -8.86 -53.15
N SER A 247 22.73 -9.59 -54.19
CA SER A 247 23.18 -10.98 -54.46
C SER A 247 24.58 -11.08 -55.08
N TYR A 248 25.34 -9.99 -55.15
CA TYR A 248 26.74 -9.97 -55.58
C TYR A 248 27.57 -9.34 -54.47
N VAL A 249 28.75 -9.92 -54.20
CA VAL A 249 29.72 -9.59 -53.14
C VAL A 249 29.51 -10.40 -51.85
N GLY A 250 30.24 -11.51 -51.77
CA GLY A 250 30.40 -12.29 -50.55
C GLY A 250 31.41 -11.64 -49.59
N PHE A 251 31.08 -11.64 -48.30
CA PHE A 251 32.05 -11.72 -47.21
C PHE A 251 31.34 -12.13 -45.91
N CYS A 252 31.77 -13.25 -45.33
CA CYS A 252 31.39 -13.70 -43.99
C CYS A 252 32.33 -13.06 -42.96
N ASP A 253 31.76 -12.50 -41.88
CA ASP A 253 32.32 -12.48 -40.50
C ASP A 253 31.62 -11.46 -39.58
N HIS A 254 30.76 -10.57 -40.11
CA HIS A 254 29.97 -9.64 -39.28
C HIS A 254 28.69 -10.23 -38.64
N LEU A 255 28.43 -11.53 -38.83
CA LEU A 255 27.18 -12.18 -38.43
C LEU A 255 27.08 -12.42 -36.90
N LEU A 256 28.19 -12.60 -36.18
CA LEU A 256 28.18 -13.08 -34.80
C LEU A 256 27.68 -12.06 -33.76
N CYS A 257 27.94 -10.76 -33.96
CA CYS A 257 27.48 -9.72 -33.02
C CYS A 257 25.97 -9.39 -33.20
N SER A 258 25.48 -9.41 -34.45
CA SER A 258 24.04 -9.25 -34.76
C SER A 258 23.22 -10.48 -34.36
N ILE A 259 23.79 -11.70 -34.45
CA ILE A 259 23.18 -12.93 -33.94
C ILE A 259 23.02 -12.88 -32.41
N SER A 260 23.93 -12.24 -31.69
CA SER A 260 23.92 -12.18 -30.21
C SER A 260 22.77 -11.32 -29.67
N VAL A 261 22.56 -10.12 -30.23
CA VAL A 261 21.44 -9.23 -29.82
C VAL A 261 20.09 -9.75 -30.34
N LYS A 262 20.05 -10.36 -31.53
CA LYS A 262 18.84 -11.05 -32.02
C LYS A 262 18.53 -12.30 -31.22
N ARG A 263 19.52 -13.07 -30.74
CA ARG A 263 19.31 -14.19 -29.81
C ARG A 263 18.80 -13.70 -28.46
N LEU A 264 19.33 -12.61 -27.90
CA LEU A 264 18.85 -12.01 -26.65
C LEU A 264 17.34 -11.68 -26.68
N ALA A 265 16.88 -10.98 -27.71
CA ALA A 265 15.45 -10.71 -27.88
C ALA A 265 14.64 -11.98 -28.20
N ARG A 266 15.19 -12.88 -29.02
CA ARG A 266 14.51 -14.12 -29.42
C ARG A 266 14.39 -15.13 -28.27
N TRP A 267 15.29 -15.14 -27.28
CA TRP A 267 15.25 -16.04 -26.12
C TRP A 267 14.22 -15.62 -25.07
N GLY A 268 14.11 -14.31 -24.77
CA GLY A 268 12.99 -13.81 -23.94
C GLY A 268 11.63 -14.12 -24.58
N TYR A 269 11.54 -14.03 -25.91
CA TYR A 269 10.37 -14.49 -26.68
C TYR A 269 10.24 -16.03 -26.78
N TYR A 270 11.34 -16.78 -26.75
CA TYR A 270 11.32 -18.25 -26.82
C TYR A 270 10.80 -18.85 -25.53
N LEU A 271 11.04 -18.22 -24.37
CA LEU A 271 10.49 -18.65 -23.09
C LEU A 271 8.98 -18.44 -23.00
N ILE A 272 8.47 -17.38 -23.63
CA ILE A 272 7.04 -17.07 -23.69
C ILE A 272 6.33 -18.16 -24.51
N GLY A 273 5.54 -18.99 -23.83
CA GLY A 273 4.79 -20.09 -24.43
C GLY A 273 5.43 -21.48 -24.31
N THR A 274 6.66 -21.60 -23.77
CA THR A 274 7.28 -22.92 -23.55
C THR A 274 6.67 -23.68 -22.39
N GLN A 275 6.52 -24.99 -22.57
CA GLN A 275 6.01 -25.87 -21.52
C GLN A 275 7.05 -26.08 -20.41
N LYS A 276 6.57 -26.49 -19.23
CA LYS A 276 7.43 -26.77 -18.07
C LYS A 276 8.50 -27.84 -18.38
N GLN A 277 8.16 -28.85 -19.18
CA GLN A 277 9.09 -29.92 -19.58
C GLN A 277 10.23 -29.36 -20.43
N GLU A 278 9.92 -28.58 -21.46
CA GLU A 278 10.89 -27.92 -22.34
C GLU A 278 11.87 -27.05 -21.54
N ARG A 279 11.38 -26.27 -20.56
CA ARG A 279 12.24 -25.46 -19.70
C ARG A 279 13.17 -26.28 -18.80
N ASN A 280 12.69 -27.40 -18.26
CA ASN A 280 13.51 -28.31 -17.47
C ASN A 280 14.58 -28.98 -18.33
N GLU A 281 14.22 -29.41 -19.54
CA GLU A 281 15.15 -29.98 -20.51
C GLU A 281 16.21 -28.96 -20.91
N LEU A 282 15.82 -27.71 -21.18
CA LEU A 282 16.75 -26.62 -21.46
C LEU A 282 17.70 -26.37 -20.28
N LEU A 283 17.20 -26.32 -19.04
CA LEU A 283 18.05 -26.16 -17.84
C LEU A 283 19.07 -27.29 -17.68
N PHE A 284 18.64 -28.52 -17.93
CA PHE A 284 19.49 -29.70 -17.81
C PHE A 284 20.52 -29.78 -18.95
N GLN A 285 20.07 -29.66 -20.20
CA GLN A 285 20.93 -29.80 -21.37
C GLN A 285 21.91 -28.64 -21.53
N GLN A 286 21.47 -27.40 -21.29
CA GLN A 286 22.31 -26.21 -21.53
C GLN A 286 23.17 -25.84 -20.33
N PHE A 287 22.71 -26.11 -19.11
CA PHE A 287 23.37 -25.64 -17.89
C PHE A 287 23.73 -26.76 -16.90
N GLY A 288 23.41 -28.03 -17.20
CA GLY A 288 23.66 -29.15 -16.29
C GLY A 288 22.83 -29.09 -15.00
N ILE A 289 21.84 -28.19 -14.91
CA ILE A 289 21.05 -27.98 -13.71
C ILE A 289 19.84 -28.91 -13.74
N ASN A 290 19.83 -29.89 -12.85
CA ASN A 290 18.62 -30.66 -12.60
C ASN A 290 17.67 -29.86 -11.69
N TYR A 291 16.61 -29.30 -12.26
CA TYR A 291 15.61 -28.54 -11.51
C TYR A 291 15.07 -29.33 -10.32
N LYS A 292 14.95 -30.67 -10.37
CA LYS A 292 14.47 -31.46 -9.23
C LYS A 292 15.38 -31.41 -8.00
N ASN A 293 16.67 -31.14 -8.19
CA ASN A 293 17.65 -31.12 -7.11
C ASN A 293 17.74 -29.75 -6.41
N ILE A 294 17.10 -28.73 -6.96
CA ILE A 294 17.02 -27.41 -6.33
C ILE A 294 16.15 -27.51 -5.06
N HIS A 295 16.53 -26.76 -4.02
CA HIS A 295 15.85 -26.77 -2.73
C HIS A 295 14.34 -26.51 -2.89
N ALA A 296 13.51 -27.30 -2.21
CA ALA A 296 12.05 -27.30 -2.40
C ALA A 296 11.41 -25.91 -2.16
N MET A 297 11.89 -25.17 -1.16
CA MET A 297 11.49 -23.77 -0.88
C MET A 297 11.52 -22.87 -2.13
N PHE A 298 12.53 -23.01 -2.99
CA PHE A 298 12.65 -22.19 -4.20
C PHE A 298 11.69 -22.67 -5.29
N ARG A 299 11.46 -23.98 -5.39
CA ARG A 299 10.65 -24.57 -6.46
C ARG A 299 9.16 -24.48 -6.23
N GLN A 300 8.76 -24.63 -4.96
CA GLN A 300 7.38 -24.88 -4.57
C GLN A 300 6.85 -23.83 -3.61
N GLY A 301 7.69 -22.85 -3.22
CA GLY A 301 7.37 -21.86 -2.21
C GLY A 301 7.37 -22.44 -0.79
N THR A 302 6.85 -21.64 0.13
CA THR A 302 6.71 -21.99 1.54
C THR A 302 5.24 -21.89 1.92
N CYS A 303 4.67 -22.95 2.51
CA CYS A 303 3.39 -22.84 3.19
C CYS A 303 3.54 -22.97 4.71
N LEU A 304 2.71 -22.23 5.43
CA LEU A 304 2.60 -22.26 6.88
C LEU A 304 1.15 -22.56 7.25
N PHE A 305 0.95 -23.47 8.19
CA PHE A 305 -0.37 -23.74 8.75
C PHE A 305 -0.27 -24.20 10.19
N LYS A 306 -1.35 -23.94 10.93
CA LYS A 306 -1.46 -24.35 12.33
C LYS A 306 -1.91 -25.81 12.40
N ALA A 307 -1.00 -26.70 12.74
CA ALA A 307 -1.31 -28.10 13.02
C ALA A 307 -1.58 -28.30 14.50
N GLN A 308 -2.62 -29.05 14.83
CA GLN A 308 -2.85 -29.47 16.20
C GLN A 308 -1.85 -30.57 16.55
N VAL A 309 -1.10 -30.37 17.63
CA VAL A 309 -0.20 -31.37 18.21
C VAL A 309 -0.80 -31.86 19.52
N GLU A 310 -0.80 -33.18 19.68
CA GLU A 310 -1.16 -33.85 20.91
C GLU A 310 -0.01 -33.71 21.92
N ASP A 311 -0.26 -33.03 23.04
CA ASP A 311 0.67 -33.01 24.16
C ASP A 311 0.26 -34.05 25.19
N VAL A 312 1.22 -34.86 25.65
CA VAL A 312 1.04 -35.75 26.80
C VAL A 312 1.05 -34.88 28.06
N ILE A 313 -0.10 -34.74 28.71
CA ILE A 313 -0.20 -33.91 29.92
C ILE A 313 0.21 -34.71 31.16
N LYS A 314 -0.19 -35.98 31.21
CA LYS A 314 -0.03 -36.86 32.36
C LYS A 314 0.05 -38.29 31.87
N TYR A 315 0.59 -39.20 32.67
CA TYR A 315 0.44 -40.63 32.47
C TYR A 315 -0.64 -41.13 33.43
N LYS A 316 -1.49 -42.04 32.97
CA LYS A 316 -2.43 -42.78 33.81
C LYS A 316 -1.64 -43.75 34.71
N GLU A 317 -2.26 -44.26 35.78
CA GLU A 317 -1.63 -45.21 36.72
C GLU A 317 -1.13 -46.51 36.04
N ASN A 318 -1.72 -46.87 34.91
CA ASN A 318 -1.32 -48.00 34.07
C ASN A 318 -0.21 -47.65 33.05
N GLY A 319 0.38 -46.45 33.11
CA GLY A 319 1.47 -45.99 32.22
C GLY A 319 1.01 -45.40 30.88
N ASP A 320 -0.29 -45.33 30.61
CA ASP A 320 -0.79 -44.77 29.35
C ASP A 320 -0.72 -43.24 29.32
N PRO A 321 -0.20 -42.62 28.25
CA PRO A 321 -0.17 -41.16 28.12
C PRO A 321 -1.58 -40.57 27.92
N VAL A 322 -1.98 -39.65 28.80
CA VAL A 322 -3.15 -38.79 28.62
C VAL A 322 -2.77 -37.64 27.70
N LYS A 323 -3.07 -37.82 26.42
CA LYS A 323 -2.87 -36.82 25.38
C LYS A 323 -4.03 -35.84 25.33
N ARG A 324 -3.74 -34.55 25.14
CA ARG A 324 -4.75 -33.53 24.86
C ARG A 324 -4.29 -32.67 23.70
N LEU A 325 -5.19 -32.42 22.76
CA LEU A 325 -4.97 -31.40 21.74
C LEU A 325 -4.92 -30.02 22.42
N ARG A 326 -3.73 -29.44 22.53
CA ARG A 326 -3.58 -28.10 23.11
C ARG A 326 -2.81 -27.14 22.23
N ARG A 327 -1.75 -27.58 21.55
CA ARG A 327 -0.81 -26.66 20.88
C ARG A 327 -1.01 -26.65 19.36
N LYS A 328 -1.32 -25.48 18.82
CA LYS A 328 -1.23 -25.21 17.37
C LYS A 328 0.23 -24.93 17.05
N VAL A 329 0.95 -25.91 16.51
CA VAL A 329 2.35 -25.74 16.06
C VAL A 329 2.34 -25.31 14.60
N MET A 330 3.15 -24.31 14.26
CA MET A 330 3.33 -23.88 12.88
C MET A 330 4.11 -24.96 12.13
N LYS A 331 3.50 -25.59 11.13
CA LYS A 331 4.17 -26.54 10.24
C LYS A 331 4.58 -25.81 8.96
N GLU A 332 5.82 -26.07 8.53
CA GLU A 332 6.37 -25.64 7.25
C GLU A 332 6.39 -26.83 6.29
N ARG A 333 5.83 -26.66 5.09
CA ARG A 333 5.94 -27.64 4.01
C ARG A 333 6.15 -26.94 2.66
N SER A 334 6.72 -27.69 1.73
CA SER A 334 6.91 -27.28 0.33
C SER A 334 6.31 -28.34 -0.59
N GLU A 335 5.11 -28.84 -0.28
CA GLU A 335 4.38 -29.85 -1.07
C GLU A 335 3.43 -29.20 -2.09
N ASN A 336 2.72 -30.00 -2.89
CA ASN A 336 1.67 -29.49 -3.77
C ASN A 336 0.47 -28.99 -2.92
N ILE A 337 0.41 -27.69 -2.67
CA ILE A 337 -0.54 -27.08 -1.72
C ILE A 337 -1.98 -27.07 -2.26
N ALA A 338 -2.16 -27.20 -3.57
CA ALA A 338 -3.46 -27.24 -4.20
C ALA A 338 -4.00 -28.69 -4.32
N SER A 339 -3.18 -29.69 -3.97
CA SER A 339 -3.61 -31.08 -4.03
C SER A 339 -4.56 -31.43 -2.90
N LYS A 340 -5.57 -32.24 -3.23
CA LYS A 340 -6.47 -32.87 -2.29
C LYS A 340 -5.72 -33.65 -1.21
N ASN A 341 -4.67 -34.38 -1.62
CA ASN A 341 -3.86 -35.18 -0.70
C ASN A 341 -3.20 -34.32 0.37
N PHE A 342 -2.56 -33.21 -0.01
CA PHE A 342 -1.97 -32.28 0.96
C PHE A 342 -3.04 -31.72 1.91
N TRP A 343 -4.13 -31.20 1.35
CA TRP A 343 -5.14 -30.47 2.10
C TRP A 343 -5.91 -31.36 3.08
N ASN A 344 -6.35 -32.53 2.61
CA ASN A 344 -7.19 -33.42 3.38
C ASN A 344 -6.41 -34.28 4.39
N GLN A 345 -5.07 -34.34 4.28
CA GLN A 345 -4.20 -34.96 5.31
C GLN A 345 -4.07 -34.12 6.58
N HIS A 346 -4.62 -32.92 6.62
CA HIS A 346 -4.48 -31.98 7.72
C HIS A 346 -5.84 -31.68 8.39
N PRO A 347 -6.21 -32.41 9.46
CA PRO A 347 -7.52 -32.27 10.10
C PRO A 347 -7.82 -30.85 10.58
N SER A 348 -6.81 -30.09 11.01
CA SER A 348 -6.99 -28.70 11.44
C SER A 348 -7.41 -27.78 10.31
N LEU A 349 -6.87 -28.01 9.10
CA LEU A 349 -7.23 -27.27 7.91
C LEU A 349 -8.65 -27.66 7.46
N VAL A 350 -8.95 -28.95 7.38
CA VAL A 350 -10.29 -29.46 7.00
C VAL A 350 -11.37 -28.96 7.95
N LYS A 351 -11.07 -28.86 9.25
CA LYS A 351 -12.02 -28.35 10.25
C LYS A 351 -12.35 -26.86 10.06
N GLU A 352 -11.36 -26.03 9.76
CA GLU A 352 -11.52 -24.56 9.74
C GLU A 352 -11.99 -24.03 8.36
N LEU A 353 -11.71 -24.76 7.28
CA LEU A 353 -12.02 -24.35 5.90
C LEU A 353 -12.88 -25.35 5.14
N GLY A 354 -12.66 -26.66 5.33
CA GLY A 354 -13.32 -27.76 4.62
C GLY A 354 -12.34 -28.62 3.81
N SER A 355 -12.84 -29.66 3.13
CA SER A 355 -12.05 -30.56 2.30
C SER A 355 -12.07 -30.17 0.82
N PHE A 356 -11.03 -30.55 0.07
CA PHE A 356 -11.06 -30.52 -1.39
C PHE A 356 -11.63 -31.83 -1.94
N ASP A 357 -12.54 -31.71 -2.91
CA ASP A 357 -13.24 -32.86 -3.48
C ASP A 357 -12.43 -33.53 -4.59
N GLU A 358 -11.80 -32.74 -5.45
CA GLU A 358 -11.00 -33.19 -6.60
C GLU A 358 -9.66 -32.44 -6.70
N ASP A 359 -8.73 -32.96 -7.51
CA ASP A 359 -7.49 -32.24 -7.84
C ASP A 359 -7.70 -31.35 -9.07
N ILE A 360 -7.14 -30.14 -9.04
CA ILE A 360 -7.20 -29.21 -10.17
C ILE A 360 -6.08 -29.52 -11.17
N HIS A 361 -6.46 -30.02 -12.34
CA HIS A 361 -5.51 -30.33 -13.42
C HIS A 361 -5.31 -29.17 -14.41
N LYS A 362 -6.29 -28.26 -14.53
CA LYS A 362 -6.20 -27.08 -15.40
C LYS A 362 -6.88 -25.88 -14.73
N ILE A 363 -6.13 -24.79 -14.58
CA ILE A 363 -6.67 -23.52 -14.09
C ILE A 363 -7.49 -22.90 -15.21
N ARG A 364 -8.76 -22.62 -14.94
CA ARG A 364 -9.64 -21.89 -15.85
C ARG A 364 -9.22 -20.40 -15.87
N PRO A 365 -8.83 -19.82 -17.01
CA PRO A 365 -8.41 -18.42 -17.10
C PRO A 365 -9.44 -17.44 -16.55
N GLU A 366 -10.72 -17.78 -16.68
CA GLU A 366 -11.85 -16.98 -16.20
C GLU A 366 -11.81 -16.78 -14.68
N TYR A 367 -11.34 -17.77 -13.91
CA TYR A 367 -11.14 -17.61 -12.47
C TYR A 367 -9.97 -16.69 -12.14
N VAL A 368 -8.90 -16.70 -12.95
CA VAL A 368 -7.75 -15.81 -12.75
C VAL A 368 -8.16 -14.35 -12.96
N GLU A 369 -8.95 -14.07 -14.00
CA GLU A 369 -9.54 -12.76 -14.23
C GLU A 369 -10.48 -12.33 -13.10
N SER A 370 -11.25 -13.26 -12.51
CA SER A 370 -12.14 -12.97 -11.38
C SER A 370 -11.40 -12.58 -10.09
N PHE A 371 -10.14 -13.02 -9.92
CA PHE A 371 -9.28 -12.58 -8.82
C PHE A 371 -8.74 -11.17 -8.97
N HIS A 372 -8.99 -10.51 -10.11
CA HIS A 372 -8.54 -9.15 -10.40
C HIS A 372 -9.63 -8.11 -10.14
N PHE A 373 -10.63 -8.40 -9.30
CA PHE A 373 -11.71 -7.46 -9.00
C PHE A 373 -11.17 -6.08 -8.61
N MET A 374 -11.59 -5.06 -9.36
CA MET A 374 -11.09 -3.69 -9.25
C MET A 374 -12.09 -2.86 -8.46
N ASP A 375 -11.82 -2.62 -7.18
CA ASP A 375 -12.41 -1.49 -6.47
C ASP A 375 -11.84 -0.19 -7.05
N LYS A 376 -12.69 0.50 -7.81
CA LYS A 376 -12.34 1.73 -8.50
C LYS A 376 -12.76 2.92 -7.64
N LEU A 377 -11.75 3.64 -7.14
CA LEU A 377 -11.95 5.01 -6.67
C LEU A 377 -12.51 5.86 -7.82
N LEU A 378 -13.48 6.73 -7.52
CA LEU A 378 -14.15 7.55 -8.51
C LEU A 378 -13.12 8.45 -9.24
N PRO A 379 -13.02 8.39 -10.57
CA PRO A 379 -12.16 9.30 -11.33
C PRO A 379 -12.54 10.76 -11.09
N SER A 380 -11.57 11.67 -11.30
CA SER A 380 -11.77 13.12 -11.14
C SER A 380 -12.25 13.60 -9.76
N THR A 381 -12.12 12.77 -8.72
CA THR A 381 -12.38 13.15 -7.31
C THR A 381 -11.07 13.32 -6.53
N TRP A 382 -11.06 14.17 -5.51
CA TRP A 382 -9.98 14.19 -4.52
C TRP A 382 -10.00 12.89 -3.72
N ILE A 383 -8.82 12.40 -3.31
CA ILE A 383 -8.73 11.23 -2.43
C ILE A 383 -8.09 11.66 -1.12
N ALA A 384 -8.75 11.43 -0.01
CA ALA A 384 -8.13 11.48 1.32
C ALA A 384 -7.82 10.05 1.77
N VAL A 385 -6.53 9.71 1.88
CA VAL A 385 -6.08 8.46 2.50
C VAL A 385 -5.77 8.74 3.96
N ARG A 386 -6.57 8.19 4.86
CA ARG A 386 -6.34 8.30 6.31
C ARG A 386 -5.57 7.07 6.78
N VAL A 387 -4.50 7.28 7.54
CA VAL A 387 -3.67 6.30 8.23
C VAL A 387 -3.82 6.53 9.73
N ASP A 388 -4.14 5.50 10.50
CA ASP A 388 -4.54 5.63 11.91
C ASP A 388 -3.88 4.52 12.75
N GLY A 389 -3.33 4.90 13.91
CA GLY A 389 -2.67 4.01 14.85
C GLY A 389 -3.59 2.95 15.46
N CYS A 390 -3.39 1.69 15.09
CA CYS A 390 -4.19 0.59 15.64
C CYS A 390 -3.78 0.28 17.09
N HIS A 391 -4.74 0.43 18.02
CA HIS A 391 -4.53 0.24 19.46
C HIS A 391 -3.40 1.10 20.05
N PHE A 392 -3.24 2.31 19.53
CA PHE A 392 -2.13 3.19 19.90
C PHE A 392 -2.15 3.66 21.36
N HIS A 393 -3.32 3.66 22.02
CA HIS A 393 -3.39 3.85 23.48
C HIS A 393 -2.47 2.86 24.22
N ARG A 394 -2.60 1.55 23.91
CA ARG A 394 -1.75 0.50 24.51
C ARG A 394 -0.29 0.67 24.12
N PHE A 395 -0.02 1.08 22.87
CA PHE A 395 1.32 1.34 22.40
C PHE A 395 2.00 2.47 23.18
N SER A 396 1.27 3.57 23.40
CA SER A 396 1.74 4.73 24.14
C SER A 396 2.00 4.41 25.63
N ASP A 397 1.17 3.56 26.24
CA ASP A 397 1.37 3.12 27.62
C ASP A 397 2.61 2.24 27.77
N ILE A 398 2.78 1.26 26.88
CA ILE A 398 3.91 0.31 26.93
C ILE A 398 5.25 1.00 26.70
N HIS A 399 5.30 2.00 25.83
CA HIS A 399 6.50 2.79 25.53
C HIS A 399 6.62 4.06 26.37
N ALA A 400 5.76 4.22 27.39
CA ALA A 400 5.77 5.34 28.34
C ALA A 400 5.86 6.70 27.63
N PHE A 401 4.90 6.96 26.73
CA PHE A 401 4.76 8.26 26.09
C PHE A 401 4.31 9.31 27.10
N GLU A 402 4.84 10.51 26.96
CA GLU A 402 4.43 11.65 27.78
C GLU A 402 2.95 11.96 27.56
N LYS A 403 2.30 12.43 28.64
CA LYS A 403 0.88 12.76 28.67
C LYS A 403 0.69 14.22 29.10
N PRO A 404 -0.21 14.98 28.44
CA PRO A 404 -1.19 14.53 27.44
C PRO A 404 -0.61 14.24 26.05
N ASN A 405 0.50 14.89 25.68
CA ASN A 405 1.14 14.76 24.38
C ASN A 405 2.62 14.42 24.56
N ASP A 406 3.17 13.64 23.63
CA ASP A 406 4.59 13.32 23.55
C ASP A 406 5.15 13.95 22.27
N GLU A 407 5.99 14.97 22.45
CA GLU A 407 6.53 15.76 21.34
C GLU A 407 7.39 14.90 20.40
N GLN A 408 8.18 13.96 20.94
CA GLN A 408 9.01 13.06 20.15
C GLN A 408 8.15 12.12 19.31
N ALA A 409 7.05 11.62 19.87
CA ALA A 409 6.11 10.76 19.15
C ALA A 409 5.43 11.50 18.00
N LEU A 410 5.00 12.75 18.23
CA LEU A 410 4.39 13.57 17.18
C LEU A 410 5.41 13.95 16.11
N ASN A 411 6.62 14.33 16.49
CA ASN A 411 7.69 14.61 15.53
C ASN A 411 8.09 13.39 14.70
N LEU A 412 8.06 12.18 15.28
CA LEU A 412 8.21 10.93 14.53
C LEU A 412 7.09 10.76 13.51
N MET A 413 5.82 10.92 13.90
CA MET A 413 4.67 10.87 12.98
C MET A 413 4.79 11.90 11.86
N ASN A 414 5.16 13.15 12.18
CA ASN A 414 5.39 14.23 11.21
C ASN A 414 6.49 13.87 10.21
N SER A 415 7.60 13.32 10.70
CA SER A 415 8.73 12.90 9.86
C SER A 415 8.37 11.73 8.95
N CYS A 416 7.51 10.81 9.40
CA CYS A 416 6.97 9.74 8.57
C CYS A 416 6.04 10.28 7.50
N ALA A 417 5.16 11.23 7.84
CA ALA A 417 4.25 11.87 6.90
C ALA A 417 5.01 12.65 5.81
N ALA A 418 6.05 13.40 6.18
CA ALA A 418 6.92 14.08 5.22
C ALA A 418 7.57 13.10 4.23
N ALA A 419 8.05 11.95 4.71
CA ALA A 419 8.60 10.91 3.83
C ALA A 419 7.54 10.31 2.89
N VAL A 420 6.29 10.15 3.35
CA VAL A 420 5.17 9.72 2.49
C VAL A 420 4.87 10.76 1.41
N VAL A 421 4.81 12.05 1.77
CA VAL A 421 4.60 13.14 0.80
C VAL A 421 5.72 13.17 -0.25
N GLU A 422 6.97 12.93 0.17
CA GLU A 422 8.13 12.87 -0.73
C GLU A 422 8.08 11.68 -1.70
N GLU A 423 7.76 10.49 -1.18
CA GLU A 423 7.71 9.24 -1.95
C GLU A 423 6.52 9.22 -2.92
N PHE A 424 5.37 9.73 -2.50
CA PHE A 424 4.13 9.73 -3.29
C PHE A 424 3.82 11.16 -3.79
N LYS A 425 4.51 11.56 -4.86
CA LYS A 425 4.45 12.91 -5.47
C LYS A 425 3.06 13.43 -5.90
N ASP A 426 2.05 12.56 -5.93
CA ASP A 426 0.66 12.95 -6.21
C ASP A 426 -0.07 13.48 -4.97
N ILE A 427 0.53 13.37 -3.78
CA ILE A 427 0.03 13.97 -2.53
C ILE A 427 0.33 15.47 -2.55
N MET A 428 -0.72 16.25 -2.39
CA MET A 428 -0.68 17.72 -2.38
C MET A 428 -0.60 18.28 -0.97
N PHE A 429 -1.23 17.60 -0.02
CA PHE A 429 -1.37 18.05 1.36
C PHE A 429 -1.49 16.85 2.28
N ALA A 430 -0.97 16.96 3.51
CA ALA A 430 -1.27 16.03 4.56
C ALA A 430 -1.53 16.75 5.88
N TYR A 431 -2.45 16.22 6.68
CA TYR A 431 -2.78 16.75 8.00
C TYR A 431 -2.75 15.63 9.03
N GLY A 432 -2.06 15.84 10.14
CA GLY A 432 -1.90 14.86 11.21
C GLY A 432 -2.32 15.41 12.57
N VAL A 433 -2.93 14.53 13.36
CA VAL A 433 -3.29 14.78 14.76
C VAL A 433 -3.16 13.47 15.53
N SER A 434 -2.56 13.53 16.73
CA SER A 434 -2.37 12.35 17.60
C SER A 434 -1.64 11.21 16.85
N ASP A 435 -2.34 10.10 16.63
CA ASP A 435 -1.91 8.86 16.02
C ASP A 435 -2.49 8.67 14.60
N GLU A 436 -3.11 9.70 14.03
CA GLU A 436 -3.65 9.69 12.67
C GLU A 436 -3.02 10.73 11.73
N TYR A 437 -2.98 10.38 10.45
CA TYR A 437 -2.57 11.26 9.35
C TYR A 437 -3.49 11.07 8.15
N SER A 438 -3.95 12.18 7.57
CA SER A 438 -4.74 12.23 6.34
C SER A 438 -3.87 12.77 5.20
N PHE A 439 -3.77 12.03 4.11
CA PHE A 439 -3.02 12.41 2.91
C PHE A 439 -3.97 12.68 1.75
N VAL A 440 -3.88 13.87 1.16
CA VAL A 440 -4.75 14.34 0.08
C VAL A 440 -4.04 14.18 -1.26
N LEU A 441 -4.55 13.30 -2.12
CA LEU A 441 -4.09 13.15 -3.49
C LEU A 441 -4.89 14.06 -4.43
N LYS A 442 -4.21 14.64 -5.42
CA LYS A 442 -4.85 15.46 -6.46
C LYS A 442 -5.91 14.69 -7.25
N LYS A 443 -6.94 15.40 -7.72
CA LYS A 443 -8.07 14.83 -8.47
C LYS A 443 -7.66 14.22 -9.82
N GLU A 444 -6.51 14.59 -10.39
CA GLU A 444 -5.97 13.98 -11.62
C GLU A 444 -4.98 12.85 -11.36
N SER A 445 -4.80 12.43 -10.10
CA SER A 445 -3.84 11.39 -9.75
C SER A 445 -4.05 10.14 -10.60
N LYS A 446 -2.96 9.69 -11.22
CA LYS A 446 -2.90 8.44 -11.99
C LYS A 446 -2.16 7.35 -11.22
N LEU A 447 -1.91 7.58 -9.92
CA LEU A 447 -1.26 6.62 -9.05
C LEU A 447 -2.06 5.30 -9.09
N TYR A 448 -1.37 4.21 -9.38
CA TYR A 448 -1.96 2.89 -9.62
C TYR A 448 -3.08 2.89 -10.67
N GLU A 449 -2.90 3.64 -11.76
CA GLU A 449 -3.71 3.58 -12.98
C GLU A 449 -5.21 3.93 -12.80
N ARG A 450 -5.50 4.92 -11.94
CA ARG A 450 -6.86 5.48 -11.72
C ARG A 450 -7.67 5.85 -12.99
N ASP A 451 -7.04 5.90 -14.17
CA ASP A 451 -7.65 6.15 -15.47
C ASP A 451 -7.69 4.85 -16.32
N ALA A 452 -8.89 4.33 -16.56
CA ALA A 452 -9.18 3.02 -17.16
C ALA A 452 -8.82 2.86 -18.67
N ARG A 453 -8.10 3.81 -19.27
CA ARG A 453 -7.92 3.87 -20.74
C ARG A 453 -6.80 2.99 -21.33
N LYS A 454 -6.13 2.15 -20.54
CA LYS A 454 -5.04 1.26 -21.03
C LYS A 454 -5.33 -0.24 -21.03
N PHE A 455 -6.55 -0.66 -20.69
CA PHE A 455 -6.85 -2.07 -20.40
C PHE A 455 -7.15 -2.97 -21.61
N HIS A 456 -6.75 -2.62 -22.85
CA HIS A 456 -7.21 -3.37 -24.03
C HIS A 456 -6.16 -3.95 -24.97
N LEU A 457 -4.85 -3.91 -24.68
CA LEU A 457 -3.86 -4.31 -25.71
C LEU A 457 -2.64 -5.14 -25.28
N VAL A 458 -2.58 -5.68 -24.06
CA VAL A 458 -1.45 -6.56 -23.70
C VAL A 458 -1.94 -7.84 -23.03
N GLY A 459 -2.15 -8.89 -23.83
CA GLY A 459 -2.57 -10.24 -23.41
C GLY A 459 -1.54 -11.05 -22.61
N TYR A 460 -0.62 -10.38 -21.92
CA TYR A 460 0.26 -10.97 -20.91
C TYR A 460 0.35 -9.95 -19.79
N ALA A 461 -0.60 -10.06 -18.86
CA ALA A 461 -0.64 -9.25 -17.65
C ALA A 461 0.66 -9.47 -16.86
N ASP A 462 1.42 -8.40 -16.67
CA ASP A 462 2.38 -8.31 -15.59
C ASP A 462 1.59 -8.64 -14.30
N ALA A 463 1.98 -9.68 -13.56
CA ALA A 463 1.28 -10.12 -12.35
C ALA A 463 1.19 -9.00 -11.28
N ASN A 464 1.95 -7.91 -11.48
CA ASN A 464 1.93 -6.67 -10.73
C ASN A 464 0.76 -5.71 -11.03
N SER A 465 0.01 -5.93 -12.12
CA SER A 465 -1.14 -5.11 -12.59
C SER A 465 -2.48 -5.52 -11.95
N SER A 466 -2.47 -6.57 -11.13
CA SER A 466 -3.67 -7.25 -10.61
C SER A 466 -4.29 -6.66 -9.34
N ILE A 467 -3.72 -5.58 -8.78
CA ILE A 467 -4.13 -4.98 -7.51
C ILE A 467 -5.10 -3.83 -7.78
N SER A 468 -6.24 -3.76 -7.07
CA SER A 468 -7.22 -2.68 -7.25
C SER A 468 -6.66 -1.31 -6.89
N HIS A 469 -7.16 -0.24 -7.53
CA HIS A 469 -6.64 1.12 -7.32
C HIS A 469 -6.71 1.53 -5.83
N PHE A 470 -7.85 1.24 -5.19
CA PHE A 470 -8.05 1.48 -3.77
C PHE A 470 -7.03 0.71 -2.91
N SER A 471 -6.99 -0.61 -3.08
CA SER A 471 -6.16 -1.49 -2.26
C SER A 471 -4.68 -1.15 -2.43
N GLY A 472 -4.25 -0.88 -3.67
CA GLY A 472 -2.88 -0.50 -4.02
C GLY A 472 -2.42 0.80 -3.39
N ILE A 473 -3.23 1.87 -3.47
CA ILE A 473 -2.89 3.18 -2.87
C ILE A 473 -2.81 3.05 -1.34
N VAL A 474 -3.88 2.54 -0.71
CA VAL A 474 -3.97 2.48 0.76
C VAL A 474 -2.87 1.58 1.32
N SER A 475 -2.70 0.37 0.79
CA SER A 475 -1.68 -0.55 1.31
C SER A 475 -0.26 -0.02 1.13
N ALA A 476 0.06 0.59 -0.01
CA ALA A 476 1.39 1.13 -0.26
C ALA A 476 1.74 2.26 0.70
N MET A 477 0.81 3.18 0.95
CA MET A 477 1.01 4.31 1.85
C MET A 477 1.11 3.85 3.30
N VAL A 478 0.18 2.99 3.76
CA VAL A 478 0.21 2.42 5.12
C VAL A 478 1.48 1.61 5.36
N SER A 479 1.87 0.77 4.40
CA SER A 479 3.09 -0.04 4.47
C SER A 479 4.33 0.84 4.59
N PHE A 480 4.47 1.84 3.71
CA PHE A 480 5.61 2.76 3.73
C PHE A 480 5.66 3.60 5.01
N PHE A 481 4.50 4.09 5.50
CA PHE A 481 4.42 4.79 6.77
C PHE A 481 4.88 3.90 7.93
N SER A 482 4.45 2.64 7.94
CA SER A 482 4.80 1.66 8.99
C SER A 482 6.30 1.37 9.03
N SER A 483 6.94 1.15 7.87
CA SER A 483 8.40 0.92 7.82
C SER A 483 9.19 2.18 8.14
N MET A 484 8.73 3.35 7.70
CA MET A 484 9.32 4.64 8.08
C MET A 484 9.28 4.87 9.59
N TYR A 485 8.16 4.57 10.25
CA TYR A 485 8.00 4.75 11.69
C TYR A 485 9.04 3.95 12.48
N ILE A 486 9.26 2.69 12.08
CA ILE A 486 10.24 1.81 12.72
C ILE A 486 11.66 2.22 12.39
N TRP A 487 11.92 2.54 11.12
CA TRP A 487 13.25 2.94 10.66
C TRP A 487 13.73 4.22 11.34
N LYS A 488 12.82 5.17 11.57
CA LYS A 488 13.10 6.43 12.26
C LYS A 488 12.98 6.36 13.78
N TRP A 489 12.47 5.27 14.36
CA TRP A 489 12.21 5.16 15.80
C TRP A 489 13.42 5.53 16.66
N ASN A 490 14.58 4.90 16.41
CA ASN A 490 15.79 5.13 17.20
C ASN A 490 16.35 6.56 17.08
N HIS A 491 15.99 7.30 16.01
CA HIS A 491 16.39 8.70 15.86
C HIS A 491 15.60 9.61 16.82
N PHE A 492 14.31 9.34 16.99
CA PHE A 492 13.44 10.11 17.88
C PHE A 492 13.47 9.59 19.33
N PHE A 493 13.70 8.29 19.52
CA PHE A 493 13.71 7.62 20.81
C PHE A 493 15.01 6.80 21.03
N PRO A 494 16.18 7.44 21.13
CA PRO A 494 17.46 6.73 21.23
C PRO A 494 17.58 5.86 22.50
N GLN A 495 16.81 6.16 23.54
CA GLN A 495 16.83 5.46 24.83
C GLN A 495 15.62 4.54 25.05
N LYS A 496 14.65 4.50 24.12
CA LYS A 496 13.47 3.62 24.25
C LYS A 496 13.54 2.51 23.21
N GLU A 497 13.64 1.27 23.66
CA GLU A 497 13.56 0.12 22.75
C GLU A 497 12.13 -0.08 22.23
N LEU A 498 11.98 -0.33 20.93
CA LEU A 498 10.71 -0.68 20.32
C LEU A 498 10.33 -2.12 20.68
N ARG A 499 9.42 -2.30 21.65
CA ARG A 499 9.09 -3.62 22.21
C ARG A 499 8.26 -4.50 21.30
N TYR A 500 7.37 -3.89 20.51
CA TYR A 500 6.56 -4.60 19.52
C TYR A 500 6.23 -3.69 18.34
N SER A 501 5.90 -4.31 17.21
CA SER A 501 5.60 -3.59 15.97
C SER A 501 4.32 -2.75 16.12
N PRO A 502 4.36 -1.44 15.82
CA PRO A 502 3.14 -0.67 15.66
C PRO A 502 2.38 -1.17 14.42
N SER A 503 1.07 -1.06 14.46
CA SER A 503 0.20 -1.36 13.32
C SER A 503 -0.64 -0.14 13.02
N PHE A 504 -0.85 0.14 11.75
CA PHE A 504 -1.65 1.25 11.26
C PHE A 504 -2.77 0.70 10.40
N ASP A 505 -3.99 1.16 10.65
CA ASP A 505 -5.11 0.94 9.74
C ASP A 505 -5.15 2.09 8.70
N GLY A 506 -5.81 1.82 7.58
CA GLY A 506 -5.91 2.78 6.50
C GLY A 506 -7.20 2.68 5.73
N ARG A 507 -7.68 3.83 5.26
CA ARG A 507 -8.86 3.96 4.40
C ARG A 507 -8.67 5.09 3.40
N ALA A 508 -9.33 5.00 2.26
CA ALA A 508 -9.41 6.09 1.30
C ALA A 508 -10.86 6.55 1.13
N VAL A 509 -11.07 7.86 1.07
CA VAL A 509 -12.37 8.50 0.86
C VAL A 509 -12.28 9.43 -0.34
N CYS A 510 -13.28 9.37 -1.23
CA CYS A 510 -13.37 10.23 -2.40
C CYS A 510 -14.22 11.46 -2.09
N TYR A 511 -13.67 12.66 -2.32
CA TYR A 511 -14.40 13.91 -2.20
C TYR A 511 -14.57 14.56 -3.58
N PRO A 512 -15.81 14.82 -4.02
CA PRO A 512 -16.07 15.28 -5.38
C PRO A 512 -15.74 16.77 -5.60
N SER A 513 -15.66 17.58 -4.54
CA SER A 513 -15.35 19.00 -4.63
C SER A 513 -14.31 19.42 -3.59
N VAL A 514 -13.68 20.56 -3.83
CA VAL A 514 -12.67 21.13 -2.92
C VAL A 514 -13.30 21.60 -1.62
N GLU A 515 -14.55 22.08 -1.65
CA GLU A 515 -15.29 22.54 -0.47
C GLU A 515 -15.52 21.38 0.51
N ILE A 516 -15.97 20.22 0.01
CA ILE A 516 -16.20 19.04 0.87
C ILE A 516 -14.88 18.51 1.42
N LEU A 517 -13.80 18.54 0.62
CA LEU A 517 -12.46 18.19 1.08
C LEU A 517 -11.98 19.14 2.19
N ARG A 518 -12.21 20.45 2.06
CA ARG A 518 -11.88 21.44 3.10
C ARG A 518 -12.71 21.25 4.36
N ASP A 519 -13.98 20.89 4.23
CA ASP A 519 -14.83 20.51 5.36
C ASP A 519 -14.30 19.25 6.07
N TYR A 520 -13.79 18.27 5.32
CA TYR A 520 -13.13 17.10 5.90
C TYR A 520 -11.86 17.48 6.66
N LEU A 521 -10.99 18.32 6.10
CA LEU A 521 -9.77 18.77 6.79
C LEU A 521 -10.08 19.63 8.02
N SER A 522 -11.06 20.51 7.90
CA SER A 522 -11.59 21.31 9.03
C SER A 522 -12.15 20.40 10.12
N TRP A 523 -12.86 19.34 9.75
CA TRP A 523 -13.35 18.35 10.71
C TRP A 523 -12.23 17.69 11.49
N ARG A 524 -11.12 17.34 10.81
CA ARG A 524 -9.94 16.77 11.48
C ARG A 524 -9.30 17.78 12.46
N GLN A 525 -9.19 19.06 12.08
CA GLN A 525 -8.63 20.09 12.96
C GLN A 525 -9.54 20.47 14.12
N VAL A 526 -10.86 20.51 13.91
CA VAL A 526 -11.81 20.76 15.00
C VAL A 526 -11.78 19.64 16.04
N ASP A 527 -11.61 18.38 15.60
CA ASP A 527 -11.40 17.25 16.51
C ASP A 527 -10.09 17.40 17.33
N CYS A 528 -9.10 18.14 16.83
CA CYS A 528 -7.86 18.50 17.55
C CYS A 528 -8.07 19.64 18.56
N GLU A 529 -8.67 20.75 18.13
CA GLU A 529 -8.67 22.05 18.83
C GLU A 529 -9.84 22.24 19.81
N TYR A 530 -11.04 21.81 19.40
CA TYR A 530 -12.35 22.32 19.81
C TYR A 530 -12.38 23.80 20.28
N ILE A 531 -12.32 24.72 19.31
CA ILE A 531 -12.73 26.12 19.47
C ILE A 531 -14.23 26.24 19.13
N HIS A 532 -14.99 26.92 19.99
CA HIS A 532 -16.32 27.43 19.66
C HIS A 532 -16.19 28.48 18.56
N ILE A 533 -16.63 28.20 17.33
CA ILE A 533 -16.88 29.27 16.36
C ILE A 533 -18.16 29.99 16.81
N LEU A 534 -18.00 31.27 17.16
CA LEU A 534 -18.89 32.38 17.59
C LEU A 534 -20.43 32.31 17.40
N PRO A 535 -21.22 33.12 18.15
CA PRO A 535 -22.65 32.94 18.39
C PRO A 535 -23.51 33.27 17.17
N LEU A 536 -24.57 32.48 16.95
CA LEU A 536 -25.67 32.86 16.08
C LEU A 536 -26.29 34.18 16.58
N PRO A 537 -26.70 35.09 15.67
CA PRO A 537 -27.39 36.32 16.06
C PRO A 537 -28.73 35.98 16.73
N ALA A 538 -29.19 36.92 17.56
CA ALA A 538 -30.44 36.90 18.33
C ALA A 538 -31.63 36.24 17.60
N PRO A 539 -32.59 35.62 18.33
CA PRO A 539 -33.62 34.76 17.74
C PRO A 539 -34.38 35.49 16.63
N VAL A 540 -34.31 34.92 15.43
CA VAL A 540 -35.11 35.32 14.28
C VAL A 540 -36.58 35.13 14.62
N ASP A 541 -37.34 36.21 14.42
CA ASP A 541 -38.78 36.30 14.67
C ASP A 541 -39.56 35.13 14.03
N ARG A 542 -40.52 34.57 14.77
CA ARG A 542 -41.37 33.43 14.35
C ARG A 542 -42.15 33.69 13.08
N ASN A 543 -42.25 34.95 12.65
CA ASN A 543 -42.99 35.37 11.47
C ASN A 543 -42.29 35.03 10.13
N PHE A 544 -40.99 34.70 10.11
CA PHE A 544 -40.30 34.32 8.86
C PHE A 544 -40.69 32.91 8.37
N LEU A 545 -40.98 31.98 9.29
CA LEU A 545 -41.32 30.58 9.00
C LEU A 545 -42.72 30.38 8.40
N GLN A 546 -43.58 31.40 8.38
CA GLN A 546 -44.86 31.35 7.68
C GLN A 546 -44.78 31.71 6.19
N SER A 547 -43.64 32.19 5.69
CA SER A 547 -43.47 32.64 4.30
C SER A 547 -42.97 31.56 3.33
N ILE A 548 -42.45 30.44 3.82
CA ILE A 548 -41.91 29.37 2.97
C ILE A 548 -43.03 28.37 2.65
N GLY A 549 -43.68 28.63 1.51
CA GLY A 549 -44.74 27.80 0.96
C GLY A 549 -44.33 26.34 0.74
N ARG A 550 -45.28 25.45 1.03
CA ARG A 550 -45.27 23.98 0.88
C ARG A 550 -44.63 23.50 -0.42
N LYS A 551 -43.39 23.00 -0.39
CA LYS A 551 -42.84 22.04 -1.37
C LYS A 551 -41.79 21.10 -0.75
N SER A 552 -42.26 20.07 -0.05
CA SER A 552 -41.80 18.67 -0.08
C SER A 552 -42.17 18.00 1.24
N LEU A 553 -42.88 16.88 1.14
CA LEU A 553 -43.49 16.17 2.27
C LEU A 553 -42.55 15.13 2.92
N LEU A 554 -41.28 15.06 2.51
CA LEU A 554 -40.29 14.12 3.08
C LEU A 554 -39.74 14.50 4.46
N PRO A 555 -39.60 15.78 4.87
CA PRO A 555 -39.05 16.11 6.19
C PRO A 555 -40.03 15.88 7.35
N LEU A 556 -41.34 15.81 7.08
CA LEU A 556 -42.37 15.68 8.12
C LEU A 556 -42.43 14.26 8.71
N ILE A 557 -42.18 13.22 7.91
CA ILE A 557 -42.21 11.82 8.37
C ILE A 557 -41.02 11.53 9.29
N VAL A 558 -39.85 12.10 9.00
CA VAL A 558 -38.66 11.95 9.87
C VAL A 558 -38.87 12.67 11.20
N PHE A 559 -39.55 13.82 11.19
CA PHE A 559 -39.87 14.57 12.41
C PHE A 559 -40.93 13.88 13.27
N GLU A 560 -41.98 13.30 12.66
CA GLU A 560 -42.97 12.52 13.42
C GLU A 560 -42.39 11.21 13.97
N VAL A 561 -41.51 10.52 13.25
CA VAL A 561 -40.85 9.29 13.75
C VAL A 561 -39.90 9.62 14.91
N LEU A 562 -39.14 10.71 14.83
CA LEU A 562 -38.25 11.14 15.92
C LEU A 562 -39.03 11.69 17.13
N TRP A 563 -40.17 12.34 16.91
CA TRP A 563 -41.07 12.78 17.99
C TRP A 563 -41.76 11.57 18.67
N TYR A 564 -42.25 10.61 17.89
CA TYR A 564 -42.91 9.40 18.40
C TYR A 564 -41.94 8.52 19.21
N LEU A 565 -40.67 8.43 18.79
CA LEU A 565 -39.60 7.75 19.53
C LEU A 565 -39.12 8.50 20.78
N SER A 566 -39.37 9.81 20.85
CA SER A 566 -39.10 10.66 22.03
C SER A 566 -40.24 10.59 23.06
N CYS A 567 -41.47 10.32 22.62
CA CYS A 567 -42.66 10.33 23.48
C CYS A 567 -43.15 8.94 23.92
N THR A 568 -42.49 7.85 23.53
CA THR A 568 -42.83 6.50 24.00
C THR A 568 -41.82 6.02 25.04
N GLU A 569 -42.28 5.78 26.28
CA GLU A 569 -41.52 5.05 27.30
C GLU A 569 -41.29 3.62 26.81
N LEU A 570 -40.16 3.39 26.13
CA LEU A 570 -39.69 2.05 25.78
C LEU A 570 -38.83 1.49 26.93
N PRO A 571 -38.81 0.16 27.13
CA PRO A 571 -38.06 -0.48 28.21
C PRO A 571 -36.57 -0.12 28.16
N ASP A 572 -35.98 0.10 29.34
CA ASP A 572 -34.62 0.63 29.59
C ASP A 572 -33.49 0.03 28.73
N ASP A 573 -33.63 -1.23 28.31
CA ASP A 573 -32.62 -1.93 27.50
C ASP A 573 -32.51 -1.41 26.06
N THR A 574 -33.58 -0.83 25.50
CA THR A 574 -33.58 -0.32 24.11
C THR A 574 -32.90 1.06 24.02
N ASN A 575 -33.01 1.85 25.09
CA ASN A 575 -32.36 3.15 25.23
C ASN A 575 -30.83 3.00 25.32
N CYS A 576 -30.35 1.89 25.91
CA CYS A 576 -28.94 1.51 25.88
C CYS A 576 -28.45 1.19 24.47
N ILE A 577 -29.24 0.50 23.64
CA ILE A 577 -28.81 0.09 22.30
C ILE A 577 -28.72 1.28 21.34
N VAL A 578 -29.70 2.21 21.38
CA VAL A 578 -29.65 3.43 20.56
C VAL A 578 -28.52 4.36 21.01
N ARG A 579 -28.28 4.48 22.33
CA ARG A 579 -27.11 5.21 22.86
C ARG A 579 -25.78 4.53 22.54
N LEU A 580 -25.70 3.19 22.59
CA LEU A 580 -24.50 2.43 22.21
C LEU A 580 -24.21 2.51 20.70
N LEU A 581 -25.24 2.56 19.85
CA LEU A 581 -25.07 2.74 18.41
C LEU A 581 -24.62 4.16 18.04
N LEU A 582 -25.09 5.18 18.75
CA LEU A 582 -24.60 6.56 18.58
C LEU A 582 -23.20 6.78 19.17
N ILE A 583 -22.84 6.08 20.25
CA ILE A 583 -21.49 6.15 20.83
C ILE A 583 -20.47 5.34 20.02
N SER A 584 -20.86 4.20 19.42
CA SER A 584 -19.96 3.35 18.64
C SER A 584 -19.64 3.89 17.24
N SER A 585 -20.39 4.88 16.75
CA SER A 585 -20.15 5.60 15.49
C SER A 585 -19.40 6.94 15.68
N CYS A 586 -19.11 7.30 16.94
CA CYS A 586 -18.21 8.39 17.33
C CYS A 586 -16.92 7.81 17.94
N SER A 587 -16.10 7.17 17.13
CA SER A 587 -14.65 7.12 17.42
C SER A 587 -14.06 8.51 17.19
N GLY A 588 -14.52 9.49 17.95
CA GLY A 588 -13.96 10.83 17.95
C GLY A 588 -12.70 10.80 18.79
N HIS A 589 -11.58 11.22 18.21
CA HIS A 589 -10.39 11.50 19.00
C HIS A 589 -10.80 12.46 20.12
N ILE A 590 -10.39 12.14 21.34
CA ILE A 590 -10.66 12.99 22.49
C ILE A 590 -9.84 14.26 22.29
N ASN A 591 -10.52 15.42 22.23
CA ASN A 591 -9.95 16.76 22.05
C ASN A 591 -8.70 17.00 22.93
N ASN A 592 -7.65 17.63 22.38
CA ASN A 592 -6.42 17.98 23.09
C ASN A 592 -6.69 18.77 24.39
N GLN A 593 -7.63 19.72 24.38
CA GLN A 593 -8.02 20.49 25.56
C GLN A 593 -8.58 19.58 26.67
N TYR A 594 -9.42 18.60 26.29
CA TYR A 594 -9.95 17.60 27.23
C TYR A 594 -8.82 16.73 27.76
N ASN A 595 -7.93 16.22 26.91
CA ASN A 595 -6.81 15.37 27.34
C ASN A 595 -5.86 16.11 28.29
N THR A 596 -5.62 17.40 28.02
CA THR A 596 -4.80 18.25 28.89
C THR A 596 -5.43 18.38 30.27
N CYS A 597 -6.74 18.68 30.35
CA CYS A 597 -7.45 18.72 31.63
C CYS A 597 -7.42 17.35 32.32
N PHE A 598 -7.68 16.27 31.57
CA PHE A 598 -7.77 14.92 32.10
C PHE A 598 -6.45 14.49 32.74
N TRP A 599 -5.34 14.65 32.02
CA TRP A 599 -4.03 14.25 32.53
C TRP A 599 -3.49 15.19 33.60
N MET A 600 -3.83 16.47 33.58
CA MET A 600 -3.58 17.38 34.69
C MET A 600 -4.29 16.89 35.96
N LEU A 601 -5.59 16.58 35.89
CA LEU A 601 -6.33 16.04 37.05
C LEU A 601 -5.73 14.73 37.58
N VAL A 602 -5.32 13.84 36.68
CA VAL A 602 -4.65 12.59 37.04
C VAL A 602 -3.29 12.86 37.71
N LYS A 603 -2.51 13.83 37.21
CA LYS A 603 -1.24 14.25 37.85
C LYS A 603 -1.45 14.90 39.21
N CYS A 604 -2.58 15.58 39.42
CA CYS A 604 -3.01 16.11 40.72
C CYS A 604 -3.55 15.03 41.69
N GLY A 605 -3.46 13.75 41.33
CA GLY A 605 -3.80 12.61 42.21
C GLY A 605 -5.20 12.03 42.03
N LYS A 606 -6.02 12.54 41.09
CA LYS A 606 -7.34 11.95 40.82
C LYS A 606 -7.21 10.62 40.09
N GLY A 607 -8.11 9.68 40.40
CA GLY A 607 -8.23 8.45 39.61
C GLY A 607 -8.72 8.74 38.18
N LYS A 608 -8.38 7.89 37.20
CA LYS A 608 -8.83 8.06 35.80
C LYS A 608 -10.35 8.19 35.66
N CYS A 609 -11.11 7.33 36.36
CA CYS A 609 -12.58 7.38 36.35
C CYS A 609 -13.11 8.66 37.02
N GLU A 610 -12.45 9.12 38.08
CA GLU A 610 -12.82 10.35 38.78
C GLU A 610 -12.59 11.58 37.89
N ALA A 611 -11.44 11.67 37.23
CA ALA A 611 -11.12 12.74 36.28
C ALA A 611 -12.11 12.75 35.10
N GLN A 612 -12.47 11.58 34.56
CA GLN A 612 -13.46 11.48 33.48
C GLN A 612 -14.85 11.97 33.91
N ASN A 613 -15.29 11.62 35.12
CA ASN A 613 -16.56 12.07 35.68
C ASN A 613 -16.54 13.57 35.96
N TYR A 614 -15.42 14.12 36.44
CA TYR A 614 -15.25 15.54 36.69
C TYR A 614 -15.35 16.38 35.40
N LEU A 615 -14.80 15.89 34.30
CA LEU A 615 -14.84 16.57 32.99
C LEU A 615 -16.12 16.28 32.19
N LYS A 616 -17.04 15.49 32.74
CA LYS A 616 -18.26 15.11 32.03
C LYS A 616 -19.21 16.31 31.97
N GLY A 617 -19.57 16.71 30.76
CA GLY A 617 -20.50 17.83 30.53
C GLY A 617 -19.86 19.22 30.60
N THR A 618 -18.54 19.32 30.84
CA THR A 618 -17.88 20.62 30.95
C THR A 618 -17.68 21.29 29.59
N GLN A 619 -17.85 22.62 29.58
CA GLN A 619 -17.69 23.48 28.41
C GLN A 619 -16.21 23.86 28.18
N THR A 620 -15.91 24.41 27.00
CA THR A 620 -14.55 24.86 26.64
C THR A 620 -14.00 25.92 27.61
N GLN A 621 -14.84 26.88 28.02
CA GLN A 621 -14.40 27.92 28.96
C GLN A 621 -14.08 27.33 30.34
N GLU A 622 -14.95 26.47 30.87
CA GLU A 622 -14.73 25.79 32.16
C GLU A 622 -13.44 24.96 32.16
N LYS A 623 -13.09 24.33 31.04
CA LYS A 623 -11.82 23.62 30.87
C LYS A 623 -10.62 24.57 30.87
N ASN A 624 -10.71 25.71 30.20
CA ASN A 624 -9.65 26.73 30.24
C ASN A 624 -9.46 27.29 31.65
N ASP A 625 -10.57 27.61 32.34
CA ASP A 625 -10.52 28.11 33.70
C ASP A 625 -9.89 27.07 34.64
N LEU A 626 -10.25 25.79 34.49
CA LEU A 626 -9.65 24.68 35.24
C LEU A 626 -8.14 24.56 34.99
N LEU A 627 -7.69 24.65 33.73
CA LEU A 627 -6.27 24.61 33.39
C LEU A 627 -5.51 25.79 33.99
N MET A 628 -6.06 27.00 33.85
CA MET A 628 -5.46 28.23 34.39
C MET A 628 -5.35 28.20 35.92
N GLN A 629 -6.38 27.69 36.61
CA GLN A 629 -6.35 27.50 38.07
C GLN A 629 -5.24 26.55 38.53
N ASN A 630 -4.84 25.61 37.67
CA ASN A 630 -3.75 24.67 37.93
C ASN A 630 -2.42 25.10 37.27
N GLY A 631 -2.31 26.37 36.85
CA GLY A 631 -1.08 26.96 36.31
C GLY A 631 -0.74 26.57 34.87
N VAL A 632 -1.71 26.09 34.09
CA VAL A 632 -1.53 25.72 32.68
C VAL A 632 -2.29 26.72 31.79
N ASP A 633 -1.57 27.53 31.03
CA ASP A 633 -2.16 28.33 29.96
C ASP A 633 -2.25 27.50 28.67
N TYR A 634 -3.47 27.12 28.29
CA TYR A 634 -3.72 26.33 27.08
C TYR A 634 -3.23 27.06 25.83
N ASN A 635 -3.41 28.38 25.73
CA ASN A 635 -3.04 29.14 24.53
C ASN A 635 -1.53 29.29 24.37
N ALA A 636 -0.78 29.18 25.47
CA ALA A 636 0.68 29.17 25.45
C ALA A 636 1.27 27.78 25.10
N LEU A 637 0.45 26.73 24.98
CA LEU A 637 0.92 25.42 24.54
C LEU A 637 1.42 25.48 23.09
N PRO A 638 2.43 24.64 22.73
CA PRO A 638 2.91 24.52 21.36
C PRO A 638 1.79 24.34 20.34
N ASP A 639 1.88 25.07 19.22
CA ASP A 639 0.86 25.03 18.17
C ASP A 639 0.62 23.59 17.65
N MET A 640 1.67 22.76 17.59
CA MET A 640 1.54 21.35 17.21
C MET A 640 0.53 20.58 18.05
N PHE A 641 0.47 20.84 19.36
CA PHE A 641 -0.47 20.16 20.26
C PHE A 641 -1.89 20.68 20.11
N ARG A 642 -2.03 21.99 19.82
CA ARG A 642 -3.33 22.63 19.69
C ARG A 642 -3.96 22.38 18.33
N ARG A 643 -3.18 22.51 17.25
CA ARG A 643 -3.65 22.61 15.86
C ARG A 643 -3.32 21.37 15.02
N GLY A 644 -2.43 20.50 15.50
CA GLY A 644 -1.89 19.40 14.71
C GLY A 644 -0.78 19.85 13.76
N SER A 645 -0.50 19.02 12.77
CA SER A 645 0.62 19.21 11.82
C SER A 645 0.15 19.14 10.37
N CYS A 646 0.46 20.17 9.59
CA CYS A 646 0.29 20.24 8.16
C CYS A 646 1.60 19.89 7.47
N VAL A 647 1.55 19.08 6.40
CA VAL A 647 2.71 18.73 5.59
C VAL A 647 2.37 18.95 4.13
N PHE A 648 3.13 19.81 3.44
CA PHE A 648 2.87 20.18 2.05
C PHE A 648 4.13 20.64 1.34
N TRP A 649 4.05 20.75 0.01
CA TRP A 649 5.13 21.27 -0.81
C TRP A 649 5.12 22.80 -0.80
N ASP A 650 6.25 23.40 -0.42
CA ASP A 650 6.52 24.83 -0.62
C ASP A 650 6.82 25.10 -2.08
N GLU A 651 6.30 26.21 -2.58
CA GLU A 651 6.83 26.87 -3.77
C GLU A 651 7.63 28.07 -3.28
N GLU A 652 8.88 27.86 -2.85
CA GLU A 652 9.72 28.98 -2.40
C GLU A 652 10.02 29.94 -3.57
N ASN A 653 9.93 31.22 -3.27
CA ASN A 653 9.97 32.39 -4.14
C ASN A 653 11.16 32.44 -5.11
N ASN A 654 10.89 32.92 -6.33
CA ASN A 654 11.89 33.42 -7.26
C ASN A 654 12.60 34.66 -6.67
N GLU A 655 13.60 34.50 -5.82
CA GLU A 655 14.65 35.52 -5.79
C GLU A 655 15.56 35.29 -7.01
N PRO A 656 15.83 36.33 -7.83
CA PRO A 656 16.68 36.18 -9.00
C PRO A 656 18.13 35.93 -8.55
N MET A 657 18.51 34.65 -8.43
CA MET A 657 19.91 34.25 -8.31
C MET A 657 20.64 34.50 -9.63
N GLU A 658 21.87 35.01 -9.48
CA GLU A 658 22.77 35.35 -10.57
C GLU A 658 22.94 34.22 -11.60
N VAL A 659 23.05 34.66 -12.85
CA VAL A 659 23.15 33.84 -14.06
C VAL A 659 24.37 32.90 -13.96
N GLY A 660 24.15 31.62 -13.63
CA GLY A 660 25.27 30.66 -13.62
C GLY A 660 25.01 29.20 -13.25
N SER A 661 23.93 28.85 -12.56
CA SER A 661 23.71 27.45 -12.11
C SER A 661 22.38 26.87 -12.60
N LYS A 662 22.44 25.91 -13.53
CA LYS A 662 21.32 25.03 -13.88
C LYS A 662 21.18 23.93 -12.82
N GLU A 663 20.51 24.22 -11.72
CA GLU A 663 19.82 23.20 -10.92
C GLU A 663 18.34 23.57 -10.85
N GLY A 664 17.47 22.62 -11.23
CA GLY A 664 16.03 22.85 -11.31
C GLY A 664 15.39 23.21 -9.97
N SER A 665 14.34 24.02 -10.00
CA SER A 665 13.56 24.47 -8.83
C SER A 665 13.24 23.29 -7.90
N ARG A 666 13.88 23.24 -6.73
CA ARG A 666 13.71 22.14 -5.78
C ARG A 666 12.51 22.46 -4.88
N LYS A 667 11.33 21.89 -5.17
CA LYS A 667 10.19 21.97 -4.26
C LYS A 667 10.61 21.39 -2.89
N ARG A 668 10.41 22.13 -1.81
CA ARG A 668 10.77 21.72 -0.44
C ARG A 668 9.51 21.25 0.27
N ILE A 669 9.62 20.23 1.14
CA ILE A 669 8.50 19.83 2.01
C ILE A 669 8.55 20.69 3.27
N VAL A 670 7.42 21.30 3.62
CA VAL A 670 7.22 22.09 4.84
C VAL A 670 6.37 21.28 5.81
N ILE A 671 6.73 21.35 7.08
CA ILE A 671 5.90 20.91 8.20
C ILE A 671 5.53 22.17 8.97
N ASP A 672 4.25 22.46 9.10
CA ASP A 672 3.73 23.67 9.73
C ASP A 672 2.54 23.36 10.67
N HIS A 673 2.23 24.25 11.60
CA HIS A 673 1.20 24.11 12.62
C HIS A 673 0.17 25.24 12.53
N CYS A 674 -0.43 25.37 11.34
CA CYS A 674 -1.31 26.47 10.96
C CYS A 674 -2.81 26.15 11.15
N ASN A 675 -3.62 27.21 11.20
CA ASN A 675 -5.08 27.09 11.15
C ASN A 675 -5.52 26.87 9.69
N ILE A 676 -6.03 25.69 9.39
CA ILE A 676 -6.54 25.31 8.06
C ILE A 676 -8.07 25.35 7.97
N ILE A 677 -8.75 25.74 9.05
CA ILE A 677 -10.19 26.04 9.04
C ILE A 677 -10.44 27.38 8.35
N ASP A 678 -9.60 28.38 8.64
CA ASP A 678 -9.72 29.72 8.06
C ASP A 678 -9.31 29.75 6.58
N ASP A 679 -9.96 30.62 5.80
CA ASP A 679 -9.65 30.81 4.38
C ASP A 679 -8.23 31.36 4.14
N THR A 680 -7.64 32.03 5.14
CA THR A 680 -6.34 32.70 5.03
C THR A 680 -5.23 31.75 4.59
N PHE A 681 -5.15 30.56 5.18
CA PHE A 681 -4.17 29.54 4.81
C PHE A 681 -4.29 29.15 3.33
N TRP A 682 -5.51 28.87 2.88
CA TRP A 682 -5.78 28.42 1.51
C TRP A 682 -5.55 29.53 0.47
N VAL A 683 -5.77 30.79 0.86
CA VAL A 683 -5.48 31.97 0.02
C VAL A 683 -3.98 32.20 -0.13
N VAL A 684 -3.20 31.98 0.94
CA VAL A 684 -1.73 32.09 0.90
C VAL A 684 -1.10 30.93 0.13
N HIS A 685 -1.72 29.75 0.14
CA HIS A 685 -1.22 28.53 -0.52
C HIS A 685 -2.16 28.00 -1.61
N PRO A 686 -2.46 28.78 -2.68
CA PRO A 686 -3.46 28.41 -3.68
C PRO A 686 -3.07 27.18 -4.54
N TRP A 687 -1.78 26.84 -4.61
CA TRP A 687 -1.28 25.70 -5.39
C TRP A 687 -1.62 24.34 -4.77
N ILE A 688 -1.98 24.29 -3.48
CA ILE A 688 -2.26 23.02 -2.78
C ILE A 688 -3.53 22.36 -3.32
N LEU A 689 -4.63 23.12 -3.41
CA LEU A 689 -5.93 22.60 -3.86
C LEU A 689 -6.34 23.07 -5.26
N GLY A 690 -5.52 23.91 -5.91
CA GLY A 690 -5.55 24.09 -7.37
C GLY A 690 -6.72 24.90 -7.94
N ASP A 691 -7.52 25.57 -7.11
CA ASP A 691 -8.54 26.50 -7.57
C ASP A 691 -8.23 27.89 -7.01
N LYS A 692 -8.23 28.91 -7.88
CA LYS A 692 -8.32 30.31 -7.46
C LYS A 692 -9.66 30.50 -6.75
N TYR A 693 -9.72 30.17 -5.47
CA TYR A 693 -10.83 30.51 -4.61
C TYR A 693 -10.76 32.03 -4.41
N LEU A 694 -11.33 32.79 -5.34
CA LEU A 694 -11.72 34.16 -5.07
C LEU A 694 -12.94 34.07 -4.15
N PRO A 695 -12.86 34.50 -2.87
CA PRO A 695 -14.02 34.48 -2.00
C PRO A 695 -15.18 35.21 -2.70
N LYS A 696 -16.35 34.58 -2.72
CA LYS A 696 -17.58 35.22 -3.18
C LYS A 696 -17.91 36.36 -2.23
N GLY A 697 -17.47 37.57 -2.56
CA GLY A 697 -17.85 38.79 -1.85
C GLY A 697 -16.70 39.74 -1.55
N HIS A 698 -16.11 40.32 -2.59
CA HIS A 698 -15.60 41.69 -2.54
C HIS A 698 -15.84 42.29 -3.92
N CYS A 699 -17.04 42.86 -4.09
CA CYS A 699 -17.25 43.94 -5.06
C CYS A 699 -16.74 45.24 -4.44
#